data_AF-A0A2T5JZX9-F1
#
_entry.id   AF-A0A2T5JZX9-F1
#
_cell.length_a   1.000
_cell.length_b   1.000
_cell.length_c   1.000
_cell.angle_alpha   90.00
_cell.angle_beta   90.00
_cell.angle_gamma   90.00
#
_symmetry.space_group_name_H-M   'P 1'
#
loop_
_entity.id
_entity.type
_entity.pdbx_description
1 polymer ?
#
loop_
_entity_poly.entity_id
_entity_poly.type
_entity_poly.pdbx_seq_one_letter_code
_entity_poly.pdbx_strand_id
1 'polypeptide(L)'
;MKSRFSRLICWCVFLFCLACNARADTPSSDARQRSERITTPPGKAQGNENKPVVIDNERIRGRHEYEVQAPSGSELRGAPVNSAGQPQDGGGRSQPRQNYTPSTAAKPGEAATGHKVEAGNKEDQRGLTEAEGIAGPHAVQEFEPQLRPGATSPAGIASPGLKDRTKMATPGGVPETGGGKPGFAEAEHIRGHLEQPGDMKLRLGGGVEPETEVKVAAPVAEKVSPKSRPVFVAADRLQGHSGKEVEAIGRAELNNGDQLISADRLKYRQDTEDAEAEGGVRVEQRGDILEGSRLKFNLASKTGELSQPSYQLKDASSRGYADMLLFEGENHYRFRQANYTTCPAGDDDWHLNVGDLQLDHSKRVGTARNVKLTFKDVPILYTPWMNFSYSGQRKSGLLAPVYGTNVRTGLEVTVPFYWNIAPNYDATISARMMSKRGVSLNNEFRYLGEKFSGTILGDILPNDWDTQTTRWRTSFAHDHNLGRGFSARLDYNRVSDDAYFRDLGNNLNLTSRTNLLQQGLLSYNRGLGDDGTLNVTSMVQSFQTIQDPLASIVAPYKRLPQIAMVANKPDIFGMDLNFIGSWSNFSHPTLVSGHRVVLFPSVSYPMRNAFGYVTPKIGIHHTRYNLDATGTSPEASPDRTLPILSLDSGIAFDRQMSLGGERFTQTLEPRLFYVYVPFRDQSQLPNFDSAKTDFSFAQMLNENRFSGHDRINDANQLTFALTSRLIESGTGKERLRLAVGQQISFIDRRVTLDAPETINRRPDFVAAVTGFLTPTISTDSSVQFDQTRFVADVVRSGLSYRPEPGRVVNVGYRFTRDVLHQVDASSQWRWSERWQTVARLNYSLQDQKILEGLAGLEYNACCWSLRFVLQHLTTATQKTTTAAFLQLELNGLMQIGSNPLQVLQRSIPGYLRTGSQGSSPLEGP
;
A
#
# COMPACT_ATOMS: atom_id res chain seq x y z
N MET A 1 46.83 -2.93 -17.90
CA MET A 1 45.38 -3.23 -18.07
C MET A 1 44.44 -2.01 -17.97
N LYS A 2 44.76 -0.93 -17.22
CA LYS A 2 43.79 0.15 -16.88
C LYS A 2 43.12 0.92 -18.04
N SER A 3 43.71 1.02 -19.25
CA SER A 3 43.11 1.83 -20.35
C SER A 3 42.10 1.10 -21.26
N ARG A 4 41.93 -0.22 -21.13
CA ARG A 4 40.99 -0.97 -22.00
C ARG A 4 39.52 -0.85 -21.58
N PHE A 5 39.23 -0.60 -20.30
CA PHE A 5 37.86 -0.53 -19.78
C PHE A 5 37.08 0.72 -20.22
N SER A 6 37.72 1.90 -20.18
CA SER A 6 37.11 3.16 -20.64
C SER A 6 36.76 3.13 -22.13
N ARG A 7 37.63 2.53 -22.97
CA ARG A 7 37.34 2.31 -24.40
C ARG A 7 36.17 1.34 -24.62
N LEU A 8 36.04 0.30 -23.78
CA LEU A 8 34.93 -0.65 -23.88
C LEU A 8 33.58 0.03 -23.59
N ILE A 9 33.50 0.84 -22.52
CA ILE A 9 32.28 1.59 -22.16
C ILE A 9 31.91 2.58 -23.27
N CYS A 10 32.89 3.30 -23.82
CA CYS A 10 32.64 4.24 -24.92
C CYS A 10 32.19 3.53 -26.21
N TRP A 11 32.73 2.33 -26.50
CA TRP A 11 32.27 1.49 -27.62
C TRP A 11 30.86 0.92 -27.39
N CYS A 12 30.54 0.48 -26.17
CA CYS A 12 29.19 0.03 -25.83
C CYS A 12 28.15 1.15 -26.01
N VAL A 13 28.45 2.38 -25.60
CA VAL A 13 27.57 3.54 -25.84
C VAL A 13 27.42 3.83 -27.34
N PHE A 14 28.51 3.74 -28.11
CA PHE A 14 28.45 3.97 -29.57
C PHE A 14 27.66 2.89 -30.32
N LEU A 15 27.84 1.61 -29.93
CA LEU A 15 27.05 0.49 -30.44
C LEU A 15 25.57 0.56 -30.02
N PHE A 16 25.28 1.07 -28.82
CA PHE A 16 23.91 1.29 -28.35
C PHE A 16 23.19 2.34 -29.21
N CYS A 17 23.87 3.43 -29.58
CA CYS A 17 23.34 4.43 -30.51
C CYS A 17 23.09 3.88 -31.93
N LEU A 18 23.91 2.94 -32.41
CA LEU A 18 23.69 2.27 -33.71
C LEU A 18 22.57 1.20 -33.65
N ALA A 19 22.46 0.46 -32.56
CA ALA A 19 21.44 -0.57 -32.39
C ALA A 19 20.01 -0.02 -32.30
N CYS A 20 19.82 1.19 -31.72
CA CYS A 20 18.52 1.85 -31.65
C CYS A 20 18.01 2.43 -32.99
N ASN A 21 18.76 2.29 -34.09
CA ASN A 21 18.43 2.92 -35.38
C ASN A 21 18.32 1.93 -36.55
N ALA A 22 18.17 0.63 -36.28
CA ALA A 22 18.12 -0.42 -37.30
C ALA A 22 16.91 -1.36 -37.18
N ARG A 23 16.27 -1.62 -38.32
CA ARG A 23 15.18 -2.58 -38.61
C ARG A 23 13.78 -2.29 -38.04
N ALA A 24 12.96 -1.70 -38.92
CA ALA A 24 11.69 -2.32 -39.25
C ALA A 24 11.93 -3.23 -40.47
N ASP A 25 11.66 -4.54 -40.35
CA ASP A 25 11.62 -5.47 -41.49
C ASP A 25 10.15 -5.85 -41.77
N THR A 26 9.75 -5.72 -43.04
CA THR A 26 8.42 -6.10 -43.55
C THR A 26 8.38 -7.57 -43.97
N PRO A 27 7.26 -8.30 -43.77
CA PRO A 27 7.04 -9.60 -44.40
C PRO A 27 6.60 -9.45 -45.87
N SER A 28 7.07 -10.36 -46.71
CA SER A 28 6.83 -10.41 -48.16
C SER A 28 5.91 -11.57 -48.56
N SER A 29 5.10 -11.39 -49.61
CA SER A 29 4.98 -12.38 -50.70
C SER A 29 4.14 -11.88 -51.90
N ASP A 30 4.70 -12.00 -53.10
CA ASP A 30 4.08 -12.31 -54.40
C ASP A 30 2.83 -11.56 -54.91
N ALA A 31 2.98 -10.84 -56.04
CA ALA A 31 2.64 -11.40 -57.36
C ALA A 31 3.02 -10.50 -58.57
N ARG A 32 3.75 -11.11 -59.52
CA ARG A 32 3.72 -10.96 -61.00
C ARG A 32 3.49 -9.60 -61.73
N GLN A 33 4.38 -9.42 -62.73
CA GLN A 33 4.13 -8.96 -64.13
C GLN A 33 4.17 -7.46 -64.54
N ARG A 34 5.32 -7.13 -65.18
CA ARG A 34 5.51 -6.62 -66.58
C ARG A 34 5.10 -5.19 -67.00
N SER A 35 5.88 -4.70 -67.98
CA SER A 35 5.74 -3.49 -68.85
C SER A 35 5.74 -2.14 -68.13
N GLU A 36 6.77 -1.29 -68.27
CA GLU A 36 7.26 -0.51 -69.44
C GLU A 36 6.56 0.85 -69.65
N ARG A 37 7.41 1.92 -69.69
CA ARG A 37 7.24 3.18 -70.46
C ARG A 37 6.13 4.18 -70.03
N ILE A 38 6.22 5.49 -70.32
CA ILE A 38 7.31 6.49 -70.45
C ILE A 38 6.63 7.90 -70.48
N THR A 39 7.35 8.99 -70.18
CA THR A 39 7.03 10.44 -70.44
C THR A 39 5.72 11.10 -69.90
N THR A 40 5.88 11.99 -68.89
CA THR A 40 5.82 13.49 -68.97
C THR A 40 5.15 14.21 -70.17
N PRO A 41 4.88 15.55 -70.12
CA PRO A 41 3.94 16.39 -69.33
C PRO A 41 3.10 17.25 -70.34
N PRO A 42 2.89 18.61 -70.31
CA PRO A 42 2.73 19.63 -69.24
C PRO A 42 1.54 20.64 -69.43
N GLY A 43 1.27 21.49 -68.41
CA GLY A 43 1.37 22.95 -68.62
C GLY A 43 0.15 23.91 -68.50
N LYS A 44 0.41 25.06 -67.83
CA LYS A 44 -0.25 26.40 -67.84
C LYS A 44 -1.57 26.62 -67.05
N ALA A 45 -1.91 27.83 -66.56
CA ALA A 45 -1.15 29.03 -66.10
C ALA A 45 -2.12 30.12 -65.54
N GLN A 46 -1.63 31.04 -64.68
CA GLN A 46 -2.25 32.33 -64.23
C GLN A 46 -3.56 32.23 -63.40
N GLY A 47 -3.90 33.09 -62.43
CA GLY A 47 -3.31 34.29 -61.77
C GLY A 47 -4.31 34.82 -60.69
N ASN A 48 -4.14 35.93 -59.94
CA ASN A 48 -3.01 36.86 -59.71
C ASN A 48 -3.31 37.78 -58.47
N GLU A 49 -2.29 38.27 -57.74
CA GLU A 49 -2.28 39.40 -56.74
C GLU A 49 -3.24 39.33 -55.50
N ASN A 50 -2.98 39.89 -54.30
CA ASN A 50 -2.06 40.98 -53.88
C ASN A 50 -1.64 40.91 -52.37
N LYS A 51 -0.72 41.77 -51.93
CA LYS A 51 -0.13 41.95 -50.57
C LYS A 51 -0.06 43.47 -50.23
N PRO A 52 0.58 43.98 -49.14
CA PRO A 52 0.69 43.59 -47.71
C PRO A 52 0.36 44.80 -46.76
N VAL A 53 0.78 44.78 -45.49
CA VAL A 53 1.59 45.85 -44.80
C VAL A 53 1.85 45.50 -43.31
N VAL A 54 2.96 46.01 -42.77
CA VAL A 54 3.48 45.84 -41.39
C VAL A 54 3.57 47.22 -40.70
N ILE A 55 3.25 47.31 -39.40
CA ILE A 55 3.77 48.36 -38.48
C ILE A 55 4.11 47.69 -37.13
N ASP A 56 5.09 48.25 -36.43
CA ASP A 56 5.79 47.68 -35.27
C ASP A 56 5.96 48.72 -34.13
N ASN A 57 6.22 48.21 -32.92
CA ASN A 57 7.07 48.78 -31.86
C ASN A 57 6.60 49.77 -30.73
N GLU A 58 7.17 49.47 -29.53
CA GLU A 58 7.54 50.34 -28.37
C GLU A 58 6.48 51.01 -27.44
N ARG A 59 6.70 51.30 -26.13
CA ARG A 59 7.64 50.84 -25.04
C ARG A 59 7.29 51.57 -23.70
N ILE A 60 7.90 51.16 -22.56
CA ILE A 60 8.22 51.94 -21.30
C ILE A 60 7.36 51.74 -20.01
N ARG A 61 8.02 51.12 -18.99
CA ARG A 61 8.07 51.32 -17.51
C ARG A 61 6.84 51.73 -16.66
N GLY A 62 6.68 51.04 -15.51
CA GLY A 62 6.04 51.53 -14.28
C GLY A 62 6.32 50.62 -13.07
N ARG A 63 6.46 51.19 -11.86
CA ARG A 63 6.76 50.49 -10.56
C ARG A 63 5.58 50.63 -9.58
N HIS A 64 5.68 49.92 -8.45
CA HIS A 64 4.92 49.97 -7.18
C HIS A 64 3.77 48.93 -7.04
N GLU A 65 3.63 48.04 -6.05
CA GLU A 65 3.95 47.90 -4.59
C GLU A 65 2.75 48.22 -3.66
N TYR A 66 2.45 47.33 -2.69
CA TYR A 66 1.46 47.46 -1.58
C TYR A 66 -0.05 47.47 -1.96
N GLU A 67 -1.05 46.99 -1.17
CA GLU A 67 -1.10 46.24 0.11
C GLU A 67 -2.47 45.50 0.29
N VAL A 68 -2.60 44.74 1.38
CA VAL A 68 -3.74 43.93 1.87
C VAL A 68 -4.92 44.77 2.38
N GLN A 69 -6.17 44.29 2.23
CA GLN A 69 -7.21 44.50 3.26
C GLN A 69 -8.36 43.48 3.24
N ALA A 70 -8.79 43.07 4.44
CA ALA A 70 -10.10 42.45 4.70
C ALA A 70 -11.12 43.54 5.09
N PRO A 71 -12.41 43.20 5.29
CA PRO A 71 -12.96 43.49 6.62
C PRO A 71 -14.00 42.49 7.19
N SER A 72 -14.19 42.60 8.51
CA SER A 72 -15.39 42.22 9.29
C SER A 72 -16.67 42.87 8.71
N GLY A 73 -17.91 42.43 8.98
CA GLY A 73 -18.47 41.77 10.17
C GLY A 73 -19.37 42.76 10.94
N SER A 74 -20.67 42.47 11.07
CA SER A 74 -21.60 43.21 11.95
C SER A 74 -22.82 42.36 12.32
N GLU A 75 -23.28 42.49 13.57
CA GLU A 75 -24.51 41.89 14.10
C GLU A 75 -25.73 42.80 13.82
N LEU A 76 -26.96 42.26 13.95
CA LEU A 76 -28.04 42.93 14.69
C LEU A 76 -29.18 41.95 15.03
N ARG A 77 -29.88 42.20 16.15
CA ARG A 77 -30.96 41.37 16.72
C ARG A 77 -32.35 41.75 16.20
N GLY A 78 -33.31 40.82 16.23
CA GLY A 78 -34.75 41.14 16.14
C GLY A 78 -35.69 39.93 16.21
N ALA A 79 -36.57 39.90 17.21
CA ALA A 79 -37.70 38.98 17.41
C ALA A 79 -38.70 39.63 18.41
N PRO A 80 -39.93 39.12 18.66
CA PRO A 80 -40.87 38.31 17.84
C PRO A 80 -42.29 38.95 17.78
N VAL A 81 -43.25 38.39 17.02
CA VAL A 81 -44.71 38.65 17.20
C VAL A 81 -45.55 37.38 16.97
N ASN A 82 -46.62 37.19 17.76
CA ASN A 82 -47.57 36.07 17.75
C ASN A 82 -48.89 36.38 16.99
N SER A 83 -49.50 35.35 16.39
CA SER A 83 -50.97 35.11 16.33
C SER A 83 -51.20 33.72 15.71
N ALA A 84 -51.71 32.68 16.39
CA ALA A 84 -52.99 32.48 17.08
C ALA A 84 -54.20 32.42 16.12
N GLY A 85 -54.82 31.24 15.94
CA GLY A 85 -55.96 31.04 15.03
C GLY A 85 -56.44 29.58 14.83
N GLN A 86 -57.04 28.99 15.86
CA GLN A 86 -57.94 27.81 15.82
C GLN A 86 -59.19 28.18 16.67
N PRO A 87 -60.32 27.44 16.67
CA PRO A 87 -60.68 26.21 15.94
C PRO A 87 -62.09 26.28 15.27
N GLN A 88 -62.58 25.18 14.69
CA GLN A 88 -63.99 24.76 14.87
C GLN A 88 -64.22 23.26 14.59
N ASP A 89 -65.13 22.66 15.35
CA ASP A 89 -65.47 21.23 15.35
C ASP A 89 -66.45 20.80 14.24
N GLY A 90 -66.48 19.50 13.94
CA GLY A 90 -67.49 18.90 13.06
C GLY A 90 -67.36 17.38 12.94
N GLY A 91 -67.87 16.62 13.90
CA GLY A 91 -67.84 15.15 13.89
C GLY A 91 -68.96 14.51 13.06
N GLY A 92 -68.71 13.31 12.50
CA GLY A 92 -69.73 12.52 11.79
C GLY A 92 -69.30 11.09 11.47
N ARG A 93 -69.88 10.09 12.15
CA ARG A 93 -69.79 8.66 11.80
C ARG A 93 -70.87 8.28 10.78
N SER A 94 -70.51 7.53 9.73
CA SER A 94 -71.31 6.36 9.25
C SER A 94 -70.72 5.64 8.01
N GLN A 95 -70.47 4.34 8.15
CA GLN A 95 -70.57 3.31 7.09
C GLN A 95 -71.94 2.58 7.25
N PRO A 96 -72.33 1.56 6.45
CA PRO A 96 -72.10 1.25 5.02
C PRO A 96 -73.41 0.84 4.25
N ARG A 97 -73.32 0.63 2.92
CA ARG A 97 -74.16 -0.29 2.08
C ARG A 97 -73.29 -0.70 0.87
N GLN A 98 -73.03 -1.96 0.48
CA GLN A 98 -73.84 -3.17 0.20
C GLN A 98 -74.71 -3.14 -1.07
N ASN A 99 -74.26 -3.84 -2.15
CA ASN A 99 -74.93 -4.94 -2.87
C ASN A 99 -74.07 -5.41 -4.09
N TYR A 100 -73.64 -6.69 -4.16
CA TYR A 100 -74.21 -7.82 -4.95
C TYR A 100 -74.19 -7.59 -6.51
N THR A 101 -73.23 -8.09 -7.31
CA THR A 101 -72.99 -9.47 -7.89
C THR A 101 -73.99 -9.90 -9.00
N PRO A 102 -73.72 -10.95 -9.82
CA PRO A 102 -72.54 -11.25 -10.67
C PRO A 102 -72.95 -11.73 -12.11
N SER A 103 -72.02 -12.08 -13.02
CA SER A 103 -72.35 -13.00 -14.14
C SER A 103 -71.18 -13.78 -14.78
N THR A 104 -71.23 -15.11 -14.58
CA THR A 104 -70.89 -16.26 -15.48
C THR A 104 -69.62 -16.34 -16.35
N ALA A 105 -69.06 -17.55 -16.37
CA ALA A 105 -67.92 -17.99 -17.18
C ALA A 105 -68.32 -18.67 -18.52
N ALA A 106 -67.35 -18.84 -19.43
CA ALA A 106 -67.35 -19.91 -20.45
C ALA A 106 -65.93 -20.27 -20.97
N LYS A 107 -65.71 -21.57 -21.17
CA LYS A 107 -64.65 -22.32 -21.88
C LYS A 107 -65.28 -23.69 -22.23
N PRO A 108 -64.70 -24.58 -23.08
CA PRO A 108 -63.53 -24.47 -23.96
C PRO A 108 -63.83 -24.90 -25.42
N GLY A 109 -62.79 -25.14 -26.25
CA GLY A 109 -62.91 -25.77 -27.58
C GLY A 109 -61.62 -26.48 -28.03
N GLU A 110 -61.75 -27.76 -28.37
CA GLU A 110 -60.82 -28.69 -29.05
C GLU A 110 -60.72 -28.41 -30.57
N ALA A 111 -59.83 -28.97 -31.42
CA ALA A 111 -58.59 -29.75 -31.28
C ALA A 111 -57.82 -29.83 -32.64
N ALA A 112 -56.62 -30.45 -32.58
CA ALA A 112 -56.06 -31.47 -33.51
C ALA A 112 -55.30 -31.09 -34.81
N THR A 113 -54.15 -31.78 -34.99
CA THR A 113 -53.41 -32.14 -36.24
C THR A 113 -52.98 -31.03 -37.21
N GLY A 114 -51.77 -30.97 -37.79
CA GLY A 114 -50.57 -31.81 -37.69
C GLY A 114 -50.04 -32.24 -39.09
N HIS A 115 -48.85 -31.79 -39.51
CA HIS A 115 -48.04 -32.41 -40.59
C HIS A 115 -46.57 -31.95 -40.60
N LYS A 116 -45.66 -32.84 -41.03
CA LYS A 116 -44.28 -32.54 -41.47
C LYS A 116 -44.27 -32.12 -42.95
N VAL A 117 -43.21 -31.44 -43.40
CA VAL A 117 -42.36 -31.79 -44.56
C VAL A 117 -41.08 -30.92 -44.54
N GLU A 118 -39.99 -31.42 -45.13
CA GLU A 118 -38.65 -30.83 -45.12
C GLU A 118 -38.32 -29.91 -46.33
N ALA A 119 -37.16 -29.25 -46.20
CA ALA A 119 -36.20 -28.90 -47.26
C ALA A 119 -36.43 -27.67 -48.18
N GLY A 120 -35.36 -26.86 -48.31
CA GLY A 120 -34.88 -26.47 -49.64
C GLY A 120 -34.49 -25.00 -49.87
N ASN A 121 -33.17 -24.76 -49.96
CA ASN A 121 -32.47 -23.71 -50.72
C ASN A 121 -32.57 -22.20 -50.37
N LYS A 122 -31.39 -21.66 -50.04
CA LYS A 122 -30.71 -20.49 -50.65
C LYS A 122 -31.45 -19.74 -51.78
N GLU A 123 -31.48 -18.41 -51.71
CA GLU A 123 -30.47 -17.57 -52.39
C GLU A 123 -30.40 -16.12 -51.84
N ASP A 124 -29.31 -15.43 -52.19
CA ASP A 124 -28.99 -14.05 -51.78
C ASP A 124 -29.94 -12.97 -52.36
N GLN A 125 -30.21 -11.90 -51.59
CA GLN A 125 -29.70 -10.58 -51.99
C GLN A 125 -29.73 -9.51 -50.88
N ARG A 126 -28.86 -8.51 -51.04
CA ARG A 126 -28.45 -7.50 -50.05
C ARG A 126 -29.47 -6.37 -49.89
N GLY A 127 -29.61 -5.83 -48.68
CA GLY A 127 -30.25 -4.55 -48.39
C GLY A 127 -29.76 -3.99 -47.06
N LEU A 128 -29.02 -2.87 -47.10
CA LEU A 128 -28.34 -2.28 -45.93
C LEU A 128 -29.29 -1.51 -45.01
N THR A 129 -29.07 -1.63 -43.69
CA THR A 129 -29.06 -0.49 -42.75
C THR A 129 -28.31 -0.86 -41.47
N GLU A 130 -27.14 -0.26 -41.24
CA GLU A 130 -26.36 -0.40 -40.02
C GLU A 130 -26.84 0.58 -38.94
N ALA A 131 -27.06 0.10 -37.71
CA ALA A 131 -27.22 0.93 -36.51
C ALA A 131 -27.03 0.13 -35.20
N GLU A 132 -25.95 -0.65 -35.08
CA GLU A 132 -25.62 -1.32 -33.81
C GLU A 132 -24.66 -0.48 -32.96
N GLY A 133 -25.13 -0.10 -31.76
CA GLY A 133 -24.34 0.64 -30.78
C GLY A 133 -23.32 -0.25 -30.10
N ILE A 134 -22.03 -0.02 -30.37
CA ILE A 134 -20.92 -0.76 -29.78
C ILE A 134 -20.87 -0.51 -28.25
N ALA A 135 -21.01 -1.58 -27.47
CA ALA A 135 -20.82 -1.55 -26.03
C ALA A 135 -19.34 -1.22 -25.69
N GLY A 136 -19.14 -0.22 -24.82
CA GLY A 136 -17.80 0.23 -24.43
C GLY A 136 -17.05 -0.78 -23.54
N PRO A 137 -15.70 -0.78 -23.56
CA PRO A 137 -14.91 -1.75 -22.81
C PRO A 137 -15.02 -1.53 -21.29
N HIS A 138 -15.31 -2.61 -20.55
CA HIS A 138 -15.39 -2.57 -19.09
C HIS A 138 -14.02 -2.26 -18.46
N ALA A 139 -13.95 -1.17 -17.69
CA ALA A 139 -12.79 -0.85 -16.88
C ALA A 139 -12.69 -1.80 -15.67
N VAL A 140 -11.84 -2.83 -15.79
CA VAL A 140 -11.54 -3.75 -14.68
C VAL A 140 -10.80 -3.01 -13.57
N GLN A 141 -11.48 -2.76 -12.45
CA GLN A 141 -10.83 -2.34 -11.21
C GLN A 141 -10.20 -3.56 -10.53
N GLU A 142 -8.87 -3.70 -10.66
CA GLU A 142 -8.08 -4.63 -9.85
C GLU A 142 -8.10 -4.20 -8.37
N PHE A 143 -9.09 -4.66 -7.61
CA PHE A 143 -8.96 -4.81 -6.16
C PHE A 143 -8.27 -6.14 -5.86
N GLU A 144 -6.95 -6.13 -5.73
CA GLU A 144 -6.22 -7.21 -5.05
C GLU A 144 -6.28 -6.99 -3.53
N PRO A 145 -7.08 -7.77 -2.76
CA PRO A 145 -6.85 -7.90 -1.34
C PRO A 145 -5.59 -8.74 -1.15
N GLN A 146 -4.46 -8.10 -0.85
CA GLN A 146 -3.30 -8.85 -0.38
C GLN A 146 -3.63 -9.51 0.96
N LEU A 147 -3.86 -10.82 0.92
CA LEU A 147 -3.97 -11.69 2.08
C LEU A 147 -2.64 -11.74 2.85
N ARG A 148 -2.39 -10.71 3.66
CA ARG A 148 -1.58 -10.89 4.86
C ARG A 148 -2.39 -11.76 5.82
N PRO A 149 -1.80 -12.78 6.46
CA PRO A 149 -2.48 -13.56 7.49
C PRO A 149 -2.62 -12.69 8.75
N GLY A 150 -3.67 -11.87 8.80
CA GLY A 150 -4.14 -11.23 10.03
C GLY A 150 -4.88 -12.27 10.85
N ALA A 151 -4.47 -12.48 12.10
CA ALA A 151 -5.10 -13.44 13.00
C ALA A 151 -6.55 -13.03 13.29
N THR A 152 -7.52 -13.74 12.70
CA THR A 152 -8.87 -13.82 13.27
C THR A 152 -8.78 -14.64 14.55
N SER A 153 -8.80 -13.94 15.69
CA SER A 153 -8.79 -14.56 17.01
C SER A 153 -9.99 -15.50 17.16
N PRO A 154 -9.80 -16.82 17.38
CA PRO A 154 -10.91 -17.73 17.61
C PRO A 154 -11.50 -17.48 18.99
N ALA A 155 -12.82 -17.38 19.09
CA ALA A 155 -13.52 -17.40 20.38
C ALA A 155 -13.12 -18.68 21.14
N GLY A 156 -12.75 -18.52 22.41
CA GLY A 156 -12.10 -19.57 23.19
C GLY A 156 -12.97 -20.81 23.39
N ILE A 157 -12.40 -21.98 23.09
CA ILE A 157 -12.98 -23.28 23.42
C ILE A 157 -12.78 -23.52 24.92
N ALA A 158 -13.83 -23.30 25.71
CA ALA A 158 -13.85 -23.70 27.12
C ALA A 158 -14.23 -25.18 27.25
N SER A 159 -13.31 -26.01 27.74
CA SER A 159 -13.61 -27.38 28.17
C SER A 159 -14.39 -27.38 29.50
N PRO A 160 -15.34 -28.30 29.72
CA PRO A 160 -16.27 -28.22 30.85
C PRO A 160 -15.62 -28.66 32.17
N GLY A 161 -15.51 -27.73 33.12
CA GLY A 161 -15.17 -28.02 34.51
C GLY A 161 -16.35 -28.57 35.30
N LEU A 162 -16.11 -29.63 36.06
CA LEU A 162 -17.08 -30.28 36.95
C LEU A 162 -17.69 -29.28 37.95
N LYS A 163 -19.03 -29.26 38.08
CA LYS A 163 -19.70 -28.64 39.23
C LYS A 163 -19.77 -29.66 40.36
N ASP A 164 -19.20 -29.31 41.52
CA ASP A 164 -19.67 -29.87 42.79
C ASP A 164 -20.00 -28.76 43.79
N ARG A 165 -20.96 -29.03 44.68
CA ARG A 165 -21.63 -28.06 45.54
C ARG A 165 -21.18 -28.19 46.99
N THR A 166 -20.67 -27.11 47.59
CA THR A 166 -20.82 -26.92 49.04
C THR A 166 -21.03 -25.46 49.44
N LYS A 167 -21.60 -25.25 50.64
CA LYS A 167 -22.31 -24.04 51.10
C LYS A 167 -21.48 -23.13 52.00
N MET A 168 -21.92 -21.86 52.09
CA MET A 168 -21.83 -20.94 53.25
C MET A 168 -20.41 -20.44 53.65
N ALA A 169 -20.21 -19.21 54.14
CA ALA A 169 -21.14 -18.16 54.58
C ALA A 169 -20.62 -16.73 54.30
N THR A 170 -21.49 -15.73 54.43
CA THR A 170 -21.18 -14.28 54.53
C THR A 170 -21.69 -13.77 55.89
N PRO A 171 -21.04 -12.78 56.53
CA PRO A 171 -21.35 -11.36 56.30
C PRO A 171 -20.05 -10.50 56.18
N GLY A 172 -20.03 -9.24 55.75
CA GLY A 172 -21.11 -8.28 55.46
C GLY A 172 -20.79 -6.93 56.13
N GLY A 173 -20.26 -5.94 55.39
CA GLY A 173 -19.87 -4.61 55.91
C GLY A 173 -19.34 -3.68 54.79
N VAL A 174 -19.87 -2.47 54.71
CA VAL A 174 -19.91 -1.49 53.57
C VAL A 174 -20.05 -0.07 54.21
N PRO A 175 -19.77 1.13 53.60
CA PRO A 175 -19.46 1.51 52.19
C PRO A 175 -18.28 2.51 51.93
N GLU A 176 -18.00 2.78 50.63
CA GLU A 176 -17.65 4.09 49.97
C GLU A 176 -16.35 4.87 50.34
N THR A 177 -15.66 5.61 49.44
CA THR A 177 -15.76 5.96 47.99
C THR A 177 -14.34 6.20 47.40
N GLY A 178 -14.14 6.15 46.07
CA GLY A 178 -12.94 6.74 45.42
C GLY A 178 -12.49 6.11 44.09
N GLY A 179 -12.73 6.79 42.96
CA GLY A 179 -12.56 6.23 41.60
C GLY A 179 -11.15 5.85 41.15
N GLY A 180 -11.09 4.86 40.24
CA GLY A 180 -9.87 4.43 39.53
C GLY A 180 -10.17 3.98 38.10
N LYS A 181 -9.33 4.40 37.15
CA LYS A 181 -9.34 3.92 35.75
C LYS A 181 -8.53 2.62 35.64
N PRO A 182 -8.96 1.60 34.88
CA PRO A 182 -8.07 0.53 34.44
C PRO A 182 -7.49 0.87 33.06
N GLY A 183 -6.16 0.96 32.98
CA GLY A 183 -5.43 0.76 31.73
C GLY A 183 -5.06 -0.72 31.62
N PHE A 184 -5.25 -1.32 30.44
CA PHE A 184 -4.75 -2.65 30.13
C PHE A 184 -3.59 -2.52 29.14
N ALA A 185 -2.45 -3.12 29.50
CA ALA A 185 -1.28 -3.27 28.65
C ALA A 185 -1.13 -4.74 28.21
N GLU A 186 -0.34 -4.95 27.17
CA GLU A 186 -0.19 -6.18 26.39
C GLU A 186 0.36 -7.40 27.16
N ALA A 187 0.12 -8.60 26.61
CA ALA A 187 0.84 -9.82 27.00
C ALA A 187 0.92 -10.84 25.84
N GLU A 188 2.10 -10.92 25.21
CA GLU A 188 2.71 -12.07 24.52
C GLU A 188 4.23 -11.79 24.45
N HIS A 189 5.18 -12.72 24.55
CA HIS A 189 5.15 -14.16 24.84
C HIS A 189 6.49 -14.57 25.52
N ILE A 190 6.57 -15.74 26.18
CA ILE A 190 7.72 -16.15 27.00
C ILE A 190 8.63 -17.19 26.31
N ARG A 191 9.93 -16.91 26.27
CA ARG A 191 11.09 -17.83 26.43
C ARG A 191 12.21 -16.98 27.06
N GLY A 192 13.02 -17.41 28.02
CA GLY A 192 13.21 -18.73 28.63
C GLY A 192 14.71 -18.93 28.94
N HIS A 193 15.22 -18.26 29.98
CA HIS A 193 16.63 -18.35 30.39
C HIS A 193 16.83 -19.20 31.65
N LEU A 194 17.99 -19.85 31.73
CA LEU A 194 18.39 -20.80 32.76
C LEU A 194 18.65 -20.14 34.12
N GLU A 195 18.39 -20.90 35.19
CA GLU A 195 18.63 -20.52 36.58
C GLU A 195 20.11 -20.57 36.97
N GLN A 196 20.54 -19.70 37.90
CA GLN A 196 21.37 -20.07 39.06
C GLN A 196 21.03 -19.18 40.28
N PRO A 197 21.31 -19.60 41.54
CA PRO A 197 20.44 -19.27 42.66
C PRO A 197 21.09 -18.50 43.84
N GLY A 198 20.23 -17.98 44.73
CA GLY A 198 20.58 -17.58 46.11
C GLY A 198 21.18 -16.17 46.27
N ASP A 199 20.99 -15.45 47.39
CA ASP A 199 20.55 -15.94 48.69
C ASP A 199 19.75 -14.89 49.51
N MET A 200 19.02 -15.38 50.52
CA MET A 200 17.99 -14.68 51.30
C MET A 200 18.52 -14.09 52.61
N LYS A 201 17.98 -12.96 53.10
CA LYS A 201 17.81 -12.74 54.56
C LYS A 201 16.73 -11.75 54.99
N LEU A 202 16.09 -12.12 56.11
CA LEU A 202 14.87 -11.54 56.71
C LEU A 202 15.00 -10.10 57.23
N ARG A 203 13.84 -9.44 57.36
CA ARG A 203 13.59 -8.28 58.24
C ARG A 203 12.71 -8.67 59.43
N LEU A 204 13.07 -8.17 60.61
CA LEU A 204 12.25 -7.96 61.82
C LEU A 204 12.89 -6.75 62.55
N GLY A 205 12.22 -5.80 63.21
CA GLY A 205 10.78 -5.51 63.30
C GLY A 205 10.43 -4.74 64.60
N GLY A 206 10.10 -3.45 64.52
CA GLY A 206 9.61 -2.60 65.63
C GLY A 206 10.68 -2.06 66.61
N GLY A 207 10.53 -0.90 67.27
CA GLY A 207 9.45 0.13 67.25
C GLY A 207 10.00 1.52 67.68
N VAL A 208 9.34 2.64 67.32
CA VAL A 208 8.32 3.37 68.14
C VAL A 208 9.02 4.24 69.21
N GLU A 209 8.89 5.58 69.31
CA GLU A 209 8.02 6.58 68.63
C GLU A 209 8.62 8.03 68.76
N PRO A 210 7.86 9.15 68.69
CA PRO A 210 7.94 10.17 67.64
C PRO A 210 8.69 11.47 68.03
N GLU A 211 8.82 12.44 67.10
CA GLU A 211 8.56 13.87 67.41
C GLU A 211 8.44 14.79 66.17
N THR A 212 7.33 15.52 66.15
CA THR A 212 7.01 16.87 65.63
C THR A 212 7.84 17.56 64.50
N GLU A 213 7.14 18.03 63.46
CA GLU A 213 7.67 19.01 62.48
C GLU A 213 7.93 20.40 63.07
N VAL A 214 9.08 21.00 62.74
CA VAL A 214 9.27 22.46 62.69
C VAL A 214 10.06 22.80 61.41
N LYS A 215 9.60 23.79 60.63
CA LYS A 215 10.29 24.28 59.43
C LYS A 215 11.31 25.37 59.78
N VAL A 216 12.49 25.33 59.15
CA VAL A 216 13.12 26.40 58.32
C VAL A 216 14.64 26.14 58.15
N ALA A 217 15.20 26.71 57.07
CA ALA A 217 16.60 26.75 56.67
C ALA A 217 17.16 25.47 56.03
N ALA A 218 17.28 25.51 54.70
CA ALA A 218 18.05 24.52 53.95
C ALA A 218 19.53 24.63 54.31
N PRO A 219 20.25 23.51 54.54
CA PRO A 219 21.70 23.54 54.56
C PRO A 219 22.19 23.96 53.18
N VAL A 220 23.12 24.92 53.14
CA VAL A 220 23.88 25.24 51.94
C VAL A 220 24.58 23.95 51.50
N ALA A 221 24.17 23.39 50.36
CA ALA A 221 24.81 22.22 49.80
C ALA A 221 26.24 22.60 49.38
N GLU A 222 27.20 22.27 50.23
CA GLU A 222 28.61 22.39 49.94
C GLU A 222 28.91 21.58 48.67
N LYS A 223 29.46 22.25 47.65
CA LYS A 223 29.78 21.62 46.37
C LYS A 223 30.92 20.63 46.57
N VAL A 224 30.60 19.37 46.85
CA VAL A 224 31.54 18.27 46.72
C VAL A 224 32.02 18.23 45.27
N SER A 225 33.30 18.53 45.04
CA SER A 225 33.88 18.45 43.70
C SER A 225 33.88 16.98 43.24
N PRO A 226 33.78 16.73 41.92
CA PRO A 226 33.91 15.38 41.41
C PRO A 226 35.31 14.87 41.75
N LYS A 227 35.41 13.80 42.56
CA LYS A 227 36.68 13.09 42.75
C LYS A 227 37.15 12.60 41.38
N SER A 228 38.33 13.04 40.97
CA SER A 228 38.96 12.58 39.74
C SER A 228 39.09 11.05 39.76
N ARG A 229 38.79 10.42 38.63
CA ARG A 229 39.01 8.98 38.47
C ARG A 229 40.52 8.73 38.44
N PRO A 230 41.01 7.62 39.03
CA PRO A 230 42.43 7.31 38.99
C PRO A 230 42.90 7.14 37.54
N VAL A 231 43.96 7.85 37.19
CA VAL A 231 44.66 7.71 35.91
C VAL A 231 45.76 6.67 36.09
N PHE A 232 45.64 5.54 35.41
CA PHE A 232 46.66 4.50 35.35
C PHE A 232 47.59 4.77 34.17
N VAL A 233 48.90 4.68 34.39
CA VAL A 233 49.92 4.81 33.34
C VAL A 233 50.86 3.61 33.40
N ALA A 234 51.06 2.94 32.27
CA ALA A 234 51.98 1.81 32.11
C ALA A 234 52.93 2.06 30.94
N ALA A 235 54.17 1.56 31.02
CA ALA A 235 55.18 1.60 29.95
C ALA A 235 56.37 0.69 30.30
N ASP A 236 57.23 0.45 29.32
CA ASP A 236 58.54 -0.18 29.51
C ASP A 236 59.47 0.68 30.39
N ARG A 237 59.35 2.01 30.32
CA ARG A 237 60.03 2.96 31.21
C ARG A 237 59.13 4.12 31.59
N LEU A 238 59.01 4.38 32.90
CA LEU A 238 58.40 5.58 33.47
C LEU A 238 59.49 6.47 34.10
N GLN A 239 59.46 7.76 33.78
CA GLN A 239 60.36 8.78 34.36
C GLN A 239 59.60 10.09 34.61
N GLY A 240 59.95 10.88 35.62
CA GLY A 240 59.28 12.15 35.88
C GLY A 240 59.27 12.56 37.35
N HIS A 241 58.46 13.57 37.66
CA HIS A 241 58.28 14.12 39.00
C HIS A 241 56.83 13.92 39.45
N SER A 242 56.63 13.11 40.49
CA SER A 242 55.31 12.88 41.11
C SER A 242 54.64 14.21 41.49
N GLY A 243 53.36 14.36 41.17
CA GLY A 243 52.59 15.59 41.36
C GLY A 243 52.83 16.68 40.31
N LYS A 244 53.69 16.45 39.30
CA LYS A 244 53.95 17.39 38.19
C LYS A 244 53.85 16.73 36.82
N GLU A 245 54.76 15.82 36.49
CA GLU A 245 54.80 15.20 35.16
C GLU A 245 55.28 13.75 35.23
N VAL A 246 54.67 12.90 34.40
CA VAL A 246 55.07 11.51 34.18
C VAL A 246 55.28 11.32 32.68
N GLU A 247 56.45 10.84 32.30
CA GLU A 247 56.80 10.48 30.93
C GLU A 247 56.98 8.96 30.83
N ALA A 248 56.20 8.37 29.95
CA ALA A 248 56.04 6.95 29.70
C ALA A 248 56.61 6.64 28.31
N ILE A 249 57.55 5.70 28.22
CA ILE A 249 58.35 5.43 27.02
C ILE A 249 58.40 3.92 26.77
N GLY A 250 58.08 3.51 25.54
CA GLY A 250 57.96 2.11 25.13
C GLY A 250 56.63 1.52 25.58
N ARG A 251 55.75 1.18 24.61
CA ARG A 251 54.41 0.62 24.87
C ARG A 251 53.66 1.40 25.96
N ALA A 252 53.65 2.72 25.83
CA ALA A 252 53.07 3.61 26.81
C ALA A 252 51.55 3.59 26.71
N GLU A 253 50.86 3.30 27.81
CA GLU A 253 49.41 3.27 27.92
C GLU A 253 48.95 4.17 29.07
N LEU A 254 47.91 4.97 28.82
CA LEU A 254 47.19 5.77 29.81
C LEU A 254 45.71 5.38 29.80
N ASN A 255 45.15 5.06 30.97
CA ASN A 255 43.76 4.64 31.12
C ASN A 255 43.09 5.39 32.29
N ASN A 256 41.94 6.03 32.03
CA ASN A 256 41.12 6.74 33.04
C ASN A 256 39.72 6.11 33.26
N GLY A 257 39.50 4.92 32.70
CA GLY A 257 38.25 4.16 32.73
C GLY A 257 37.30 4.44 31.56
N ASP A 258 37.23 5.68 31.04
CA ASP A 258 36.40 6.02 29.87
C ASP A 258 37.20 6.02 28.55
N GLN A 259 38.52 6.13 28.65
CA GLN A 259 39.47 6.28 27.56
C GLN A 259 40.72 5.44 27.81
N LEU A 260 41.21 4.79 26.75
CA LEU A 260 42.53 4.17 26.68
C LEU A 260 43.34 4.90 25.60
N ILE A 261 44.50 5.44 25.96
CA ILE A 261 45.44 6.11 25.05
C ILE A 261 46.73 5.30 25.05
N SER A 262 47.17 4.79 23.90
CA SER A 262 48.45 4.09 23.75
C SER A 262 49.36 4.76 22.70
N ALA A 263 50.67 4.74 22.92
CA ALA A 263 51.69 5.34 22.04
C ALA A 263 53.11 4.80 22.34
N ASP A 264 54.09 5.14 21.49
CA ASP A 264 55.51 4.89 21.76
C ASP A 264 56.05 5.76 22.90
N ARG A 265 55.56 7.00 23.00
CA ARG A 265 55.90 7.98 24.04
C ARG A 265 54.64 8.75 24.47
N LEU A 266 54.41 8.82 25.78
CA LEU A 266 53.31 9.57 26.37
C LEU A 266 53.82 10.41 27.54
N LYS A 267 53.55 11.72 27.52
CA LYS A 267 53.88 12.66 28.58
C LYS A 267 52.59 13.21 29.20
N TYR A 268 52.36 12.91 30.47
CA TYR A 268 51.20 13.35 31.24
C TYR A 268 51.60 14.37 32.30
N ARG A 269 51.09 15.60 32.19
CA ARG A 269 51.19 16.66 33.21
C ARG A 269 50.04 16.51 34.20
N GLN A 270 50.36 16.21 35.45
CA GLN A 270 49.39 15.97 36.54
C GLN A 270 48.80 17.26 37.12
N ASP A 271 49.47 18.40 36.92
CA ASP A 271 49.05 19.72 37.39
C ASP A 271 48.04 20.39 36.43
N THR A 272 48.19 20.19 35.12
CA THR A 272 47.25 20.69 34.10
C THR A 272 46.28 19.63 33.57
N GLU A 273 46.49 18.36 33.88
CA GLU A 273 45.83 17.18 33.28
C GLU A 273 46.04 17.01 31.75
N ASP A 274 47.11 17.60 31.18
CA ASP A 274 47.46 17.42 29.77
C ASP A 274 48.21 16.10 29.52
N ALA A 275 47.72 15.29 28.58
CA ALA A 275 48.44 14.18 27.98
C ALA A 275 48.91 14.56 26.55
N GLU A 276 50.22 14.49 26.31
CA GLU A 276 50.84 14.58 24.99
C GLU A 276 51.35 13.20 24.59
N ALA A 277 50.92 12.64 23.46
CA ALA A 277 51.35 11.33 23.00
C ALA A 277 51.91 11.41 21.56
N GLU A 278 52.99 10.68 21.31
CA GLU A 278 53.77 10.71 20.07
C GLU A 278 54.22 9.30 19.68
N GLY A 279 54.13 8.98 18.38
CA GLY A 279 54.48 7.67 17.83
C GLY A 279 53.36 6.64 18.01
N GLY A 280 52.78 6.16 16.90
CA GLY A 280 51.75 5.12 16.91
C GLY A 280 50.55 5.38 17.81
N VAL A 281 50.07 6.62 17.90
CA VAL A 281 49.04 6.97 18.90
C VAL A 281 47.71 6.32 18.55
N ARG A 282 47.12 5.60 19.50
CA ARG A 282 45.77 5.03 19.42
C ARG A 282 44.95 5.47 20.63
N VAL A 283 43.74 5.94 20.39
CA VAL A 283 42.75 6.34 21.40
C VAL A 283 41.51 5.50 21.20
N GLU A 284 41.13 4.74 22.22
CA GLU A 284 39.86 4.04 22.29
C GLU A 284 38.95 4.74 23.28
N GLN A 285 37.80 5.21 22.79
CA GLN A 285 36.81 5.92 23.60
C GLN A 285 35.40 5.48 23.22
N ARG A 286 34.67 4.88 24.16
CA ARG A 286 33.26 4.41 23.98
C ARG A 286 33.04 3.40 22.84
N GLY A 287 34.13 2.80 22.34
CA GLY A 287 34.13 1.88 21.21
C GLY A 287 34.45 2.54 19.86
N ASP A 288 34.61 3.86 19.81
CA ASP A 288 35.29 4.50 18.69
C ASP A 288 36.80 4.26 18.82
N ILE A 289 37.46 4.00 17.70
CA ILE A 289 38.91 3.77 17.60
C ILE A 289 39.50 4.89 16.74
N LEU A 290 40.45 5.63 17.28
CA LEU A 290 41.09 6.79 16.65
C LEU A 290 42.61 6.58 16.67
N GLU A 291 43.28 6.59 15.52
CA GLU A 291 44.73 6.36 15.42
C GLU A 291 45.41 7.51 14.68
N GLY A 292 46.54 8.03 15.15
CA GLY A 292 47.22 9.17 14.52
C GLY A 292 48.68 9.34 14.92
N SER A 293 49.32 10.40 14.40
CA SER A 293 50.77 10.61 14.58
C SER A 293 51.14 11.31 15.89
N ARG A 294 50.27 12.22 16.37
CA ARG A 294 50.47 13.01 17.58
C ARG A 294 49.13 13.41 18.20
N LEU A 295 49.00 13.24 19.51
CA LEU A 295 47.86 13.68 20.31
C LEU A 295 48.31 14.73 21.32
N LYS A 296 47.51 15.77 21.51
CA LYS A 296 47.47 16.56 22.76
C LYS A 296 46.05 16.53 23.27
N PHE A 297 45.85 16.10 24.52
CA PHE A 297 44.52 15.92 25.07
C PHE A 297 44.50 16.25 26.56
N ASN A 298 43.60 17.14 26.98
CA ASN A 298 43.39 17.47 28.38
C ASN A 298 42.30 16.56 28.97
N LEU A 299 42.65 15.76 29.99
CA LEU A 299 41.74 14.77 30.56
C LEU A 299 40.57 15.41 31.33
N ALA A 300 40.78 16.57 31.96
CA ALA A 300 39.76 17.28 32.73
C ALA A 300 38.68 17.90 31.83
N SER A 301 39.07 18.69 30.82
CA SER A 301 38.14 19.35 29.91
C SER A 301 37.65 18.45 28.77
N LYS A 302 38.32 17.30 28.55
CA LYS A 302 38.13 16.40 27.41
C LYS A 302 38.30 17.10 26.05
N THR A 303 39.21 18.09 25.99
CA THR A 303 39.54 18.85 24.77
C THR A 303 40.95 18.57 24.27
N GLY A 304 41.17 18.65 22.97
CA GLY A 304 42.48 18.32 22.40
C GLY A 304 42.53 18.31 20.87
N GLU A 305 43.68 17.91 20.34
CA GLU A 305 43.94 17.72 18.91
C GLU A 305 44.65 16.38 18.67
N LEU A 306 44.22 15.65 17.64
CA LEU A 306 44.89 14.47 17.08
C LEU A 306 45.25 14.77 15.63
N SER A 307 46.54 14.64 15.30
CA SER A 307 47.09 14.90 13.96
C SER A 307 47.00 13.67 13.06
N GLN A 308 46.58 13.88 11.81
CA GLN A 308 46.41 12.85 10.78
C GLN A 308 45.64 11.61 11.27
N PRO A 309 44.45 11.79 11.92
CA PRO A 309 43.69 10.66 12.43
C PRO A 309 43.18 9.77 11.30
N SER A 310 43.35 8.45 11.44
CA SER A 310 42.42 7.46 10.92
C SER A 310 41.42 7.10 12.01
N TYR A 311 40.17 6.80 11.64
CA TYR A 311 39.11 6.61 12.61
C TYR A 311 38.11 5.53 12.19
N GLN A 312 37.55 4.83 13.18
CA GLN A 312 36.44 3.90 13.05
C GLN A 312 35.40 4.26 14.12
N LEU A 313 34.18 4.61 13.69
CA LEU A 313 33.09 5.02 14.58
C LEU A 313 32.10 3.88 14.77
N LYS A 314 31.86 3.51 16.03
CA LYS A 314 30.97 2.39 16.38
C LYS A 314 29.52 2.68 16.06
N ASP A 315 29.03 3.84 16.47
CA ASP A 315 27.61 4.21 16.34
C ASP A 315 27.15 4.41 14.88
N ALA A 316 28.09 4.64 13.95
CA ALA A 316 27.82 4.90 12.54
C ALA A 316 28.26 3.76 11.59
N SER A 317 28.91 2.70 12.11
CA SER A 317 29.52 1.63 11.31
C SER A 317 30.36 2.15 10.13
N SER A 318 31.15 3.19 10.41
CA SER A 318 31.82 4.01 9.40
C SER A 318 33.29 4.20 9.71
N ARG A 319 34.10 4.39 8.68
CA ARG A 319 35.54 4.69 8.81
C ARG A 319 35.94 5.91 8.00
N GLY A 320 37.10 6.46 8.33
CA GLY A 320 37.75 7.46 7.50
C GLY A 320 39.13 7.87 8.00
N TYR A 321 39.63 8.94 7.42
CA TYR A 321 40.81 9.68 7.81
C TYR A 321 40.52 11.19 7.75
N ALA A 322 41.31 12.01 8.42
CA ALA A 322 41.27 13.47 8.31
C ALA A 322 42.68 14.06 8.48
N ASP A 323 42.86 15.34 8.13
CA ASP A 323 44.12 16.04 8.42
C ASP A 323 44.28 16.28 9.94
N MET A 324 43.17 16.56 10.62
CA MET A 324 43.12 16.88 12.04
C MET A 324 41.75 16.54 12.63
N LEU A 325 41.75 15.94 13.83
CA LEU A 325 40.58 15.82 14.71
C LEU A 325 40.77 16.75 15.91
N LEU A 326 39.79 17.60 16.15
CA LEU A 326 39.65 18.42 17.34
C LEU A 326 38.61 17.78 18.26
N PHE A 327 38.98 17.56 19.52
CA PHE A 327 38.04 17.25 20.58
C PHE A 327 37.57 18.58 21.17
N GLU A 328 36.32 18.96 20.90
CA GLU A 328 35.74 20.25 21.33
C GLU A 328 34.96 20.10 22.66
N GLY A 329 35.21 19.01 23.40
CA GLY A 329 34.66 18.71 24.72
C GLY A 329 33.95 17.34 24.77
N GLU A 330 33.28 17.06 25.90
CA GLU A 330 32.54 15.81 26.06
C GLU A 330 31.48 15.63 24.96
N ASN A 331 31.56 14.51 24.22
CA ASN A 331 30.68 14.13 23.11
C ASN A 331 30.82 14.96 21.81
N HIS A 332 31.84 15.82 21.67
CA HIS A 332 31.97 16.70 20.51
C HIS A 332 33.29 16.47 19.75
N TYR A 333 33.19 15.92 18.55
CA TYR A 333 34.32 15.73 17.63
C TYR A 333 34.19 16.67 16.43
N ARG A 334 35.32 17.24 16.00
CA ARG A 334 35.38 18.03 14.78
C ARG A 334 36.59 17.66 13.93
N PHE A 335 36.33 17.11 12.75
CA PHE A 335 37.34 16.72 11.78
C PHE A 335 37.51 17.81 10.71
N ARG A 336 38.75 18.10 10.34
CA ARG A 336 39.12 19.00 9.24
C ARG A 336 39.65 18.19 8.05
N GLN A 337 39.16 18.47 6.85
CA GLN A 337 39.47 17.70 5.63
C GLN A 337 39.30 16.19 5.84
N ALA A 338 38.12 15.80 6.34
CA ALA A 338 37.79 14.41 6.60
C ALA A 338 37.33 13.70 5.31
N ASN A 339 37.67 12.43 5.16
CA ASN A 339 36.85 11.52 4.35
C ASN A 339 35.90 10.71 5.25
N TYR A 340 34.86 10.11 4.66
CA TYR A 340 33.90 9.23 5.35
C TYR A 340 33.37 8.15 4.40
N THR A 341 33.35 6.89 4.84
CA THR A 341 32.74 5.78 4.10
C THR A 341 32.19 4.68 5.03
N THR A 342 31.19 3.95 4.55
CA THR A 342 30.72 2.67 5.17
C THR A 342 31.28 1.44 4.44
N CYS A 343 32.14 1.63 3.43
CA CYS A 343 32.79 0.52 2.74
C CYS A 343 33.82 -0.20 3.64
N PRO A 344 33.97 -1.53 3.50
CA PRO A 344 34.92 -2.29 4.30
C PRO A 344 36.36 -1.82 4.06
N ALA A 345 37.26 -2.17 4.99
CA ALA A 345 38.68 -1.81 4.85
C ALA A 345 39.28 -2.40 3.55
N GLY A 346 40.01 -1.56 2.81
CA GLY A 346 40.57 -1.92 1.49
C GLY A 346 39.65 -1.67 0.29
N ASP A 347 38.42 -1.19 0.50
CA ASP A 347 37.47 -0.81 -0.55
C ASP A 347 36.98 0.63 -0.31
N ASP A 348 37.40 1.59 -1.14
CA ASP A 348 36.97 2.99 -1.09
C ASP A 348 36.06 3.35 -2.28
N ASP A 349 35.28 2.38 -2.78
CA ASP A 349 34.38 2.50 -3.93
C ASP A 349 33.45 3.71 -3.89
N TRP A 350 33.05 4.12 -2.68
CA TRP A 350 32.54 5.47 -2.46
C TRP A 350 33.06 6.06 -1.16
N HIS A 351 33.23 7.38 -1.14
CA HIS A 351 33.54 8.14 0.06
C HIS A 351 33.04 9.59 -0.08
N LEU A 352 32.69 10.21 1.03
CA LEU A 352 32.52 11.66 1.12
C LEU A 352 33.88 12.29 1.41
N ASN A 353 34.20 13.40 0.75
CA ASN A 353 35.25 14.33 1.19
C ASN A 353 34.57 15.54 1.81
N VAL A 354 34.98 15.96 3.00
CA VAL A 354 34.29 16.95 3.83
C VAL A 354 35.31 17.94 4.40
N GLY A 355 35.15 19.23 4.08
CA GLY A 355 36.08 20.27 4.56
C GLY A 355 36.01 20.50 6.08
N ASP A 356 34.81 20.43 6.65
CA ASP A 356 34.56 20.56 8.10
C ASP A 356 33.42 19.61 8.49
N LEU A 357 33.72 18.60 9.32
CA LEU A 357 32.75 17.62 9.83
C LEU A 357 32.66 17.74 11.35
N GLN A 358 31.49 18.05 11.88
CA GLN A 358 31.20 18.16 13.31
C GLN A 358 30.24 17.04 13.71
N LEU A 359 30.59 16.26 14.74
CA LEU A 359 29.76 15.20 15.31
C LEU A 359 29.43 15.52 16.77
N ASP A 360 28.14 15.60 17.07
CA ASP A 360 27.60 15.74 18.43
C ASP A 360 26.98 14.39 18.84
N HIS A 361 27.71 13.64 19.65
CA HIS A 361 27.30 12.32 20.16
C HIS A 361 26.23 12.42 21.27
N SER A 362 26.05 13.59 21.88
CA SER A 362 24.97 13.81 22.85
C SER A 362 23.60 13.89 22.16
N LYS A 363 23.55 14.47 20.95
CA LYS A 363 22.34 14.51 20.10
C LYS A 363 22.30 13.42 19.03
N ARG A 364 23.42 12.73 18.79
CA ARG A 364 23.67 11.79 17.68
C ARG A 364 23.40 12.44 16.30
N VAL A 365 24.02 13.60 16.09
CA VAL A 365 23.86 14.45 14.89
C VAL A 365 25.23 14.77 14.29
N GLY A 366 25.31 14.75 12.96
CA GLY A 366 26.46 15.24 12.21
C GLY A 366 26.10 16.49 11.39
N THR A 367 26.99 17.49 11.38
CA THR A 367 26.95 18.64 10.47
C THR A 367 28.23 18.62 9.63
N ALA A 368 28.08 18.63 8.31
CA ALA A 368 29.17 18.59 7.35
C ALA A 368 29.12 19.81 6.42
N ARG A 369 30.27 20.39 6.09
CA ARG A 369 30.40 21.52 5.15
C ARG A 369 31.36 21.20 4.02
N ASN A 370 31.09 21.77 2.84
CA ASN A 370 31.82 21.52 1.60
C ASN A 370 31.95 20.02 1.30
N VAL A 371 30.82 19.33 1.27
CA VAL A 371 30.73 17.88 1.11
C VAL A 371 30.78 17.53 -0.38
N LYS A 372 31.71 16.66 -0.76
CA LYS A 372 31.91 16.15 -2.12
C LYS A 372 31.86 14.62 -2.10
N LEU A 373 30.77 14.05 -2.61
CA LEU A 373 30.61 12.61 -2.76
C LEU A 373 31.35 12.12 -3.99
N THR A 374 32.27 11.20 -3.78
CA THR A 374 33.06 10.53 -4.81
C THR A 374 32.63 9.07 -4.90
N PHE A 375 32.43 8.57 -6.12
CA PHE A 375 32.16 7.17 -6.44
C PHE A 375 33.16 6.72 -7.50
N LYS A 376 33.94 5.66 -7.23
CA LYS A 376 35.01 5.15 -8.12
C LYS A 376 35.94 6.27 -8.63
N ASP A 377 36.45 7.08 -7.69
CA ASP A 377 37.27 8.28 -7.94
C ASP A 377 36.60 9.43 -8.73
N VAL A 378 35.34 9.27 -9.15
CA VAL A 378 34.57 10.31 -9.86
C VAL A 378 33.67 11.06 -8.87
N PRO A 379 33.78 12.40 -8.76
CA PRO A 379 32.85 13.18 -7.94
C PRO A 379 31.48 13.29 -8.62
N ILE A 380 30.44 12.83 -7.92
CA ILE A 380 29.06 12.74 -8.45
C ILE A 380 28.09 13.74 -7.81
N LEU A 381 28.38 14.24 -6.61
CA LEU A 381 27.55 15.23 -5.93
C LEU A 381 28.40 16.18 -5.08
N TYR A 382 28.01 17.44 -5.04
CA TYR A 382 28.54 18.45 -4.12
C TYR A 382 27.39 19.11 -3.36
N THR A 383 27.55 19.34 -2.07
CA THR A 383 26.70 20.25 -1.30
C THR A 383 27.54 21.13 -0.37
N PRO A 384 27.27 22.45 -0.30
CA PRO A 384 28.00 23.35 0.61
C PRO A 384 27.76 22.99 2.09
N TRP A 385 26.64 22.36 2.41
CA TRP A 385 26.25 21.95 3.76
C TRP A 385 25.35 20.70 3.74
N MET A 386 25.50 19.85 4.75
CA MET A 386 24.66 18.68 4.98
C MET A 386 24.50 18.46 6.49
N ASN A 387 23.27 18.24 6.96
CA ASN A 387 22.99 17.74 8.30
C ASN A 387 22.47 16.30 8.20
N PHE A 388 22.99 15.40 9.03
CA PHE A 388 22.59 14.00 9.08
C PHE A 388 22.45 13.51 10.52
N SER A 389 21.81 12.36 10.70
CA SER A 389 21.69 11.70 12.00
C SER A 389 22.14 10.25 11.87
N TYR A 390 23.04 9.84 12.76
CA TYR A 390 23.44 8.44 12.93
C TYR A 390 22.63 7.73 14.05
N SER A 391 21.51 8.32 14.48
CA SER A 391 20.51 7.68 15.34
C SER A 391 19.17 7.39 14.64
N GLY A 392 19.09 7.64 13.32
CA GLY A 392 17.85 7.54 12.56
C GLY A 392 16.84 8.68 12.80
N GLN A 393 17.19 9.71 13.59
CA GLN A 393 16.31 10.86 13.78
C GLN A 393 16.14 11.68 12.48
N ARG A 394 14.90 12.12 12.22
CA ARG A 394 14.55 12.98 11.08
C ARG A 394 15.30 14.31 11.13
N LYS A 395 15.90 14.74 10.02
CA LYS A 395 16.59 16.04 9.86
C LYS A 395 16.25 16.66 8.52
N SER A 396 16.10 17.98 8.48
CA SER A 396 15.87 18.74 7.24
C SER A 396 17.13 18.79 6.38
N GLY A 397 16.98 18.67 5.06
CA GLY A 397 18.08 18.69 4.11
C GLY A 397 17.67 18.26 2.69
N LEU A 398 18.60 18.34 1.75
CA LEU A 398 18.44 17.76 0.43
C LEU A 398 18.47 16.22 0.53
N LEU A 399 17.49 15.57 -0.08
CA LEU A 399 17.52 14.13 -0.32
C LEU A 399 18.29 13.83 -1.62
N ALA A 400 18.52 12.55 -1.87
CA ALA A 400 19.15 12.10 -3.10
C ALA A 400 18.36 12.53 -4.34
N PRO A 401 19.04 13.04 -5.40
CA PRO A 401 18.38 13.34 -6.66
C PRO A 401 17.95 12.06 -7.38
N VAL A 402 16.77 12.11 -7.98
CA VAL A 402 16.13 11.01 -8.71
C VAL A 402 16.17 11.33 -10.20
N TYR A 403 16.85 10.48 -10.97
CA TYR A 403 17.04 10.62 -12.42
C TYR A 403 16.21 9.58 -13.18
N GLY A 404 15.35 9.99 -14.11
CA GLY A 404 14.50 9.08 -14.88
C GLY A 404 14.53 9.39 -16.38
N THR A 405 14.02 8.47 -17.19
CA THR A 405 13.72 8.76 -18.61
C THR A 405 12.45 8.05 -19.07
N ASN A 406 11.59 8.79 -19.75
CA ASN A 406 10.30 8.33 -20.28
C ASN A 406 10.05 9.03 -21.62
N VAL A 407 9.47 8.30 -22.58
CA VAL A 407 9.14 8.81 -23.92
C VAL A 407 8.34 10.13 -23.89
N ARG A 408 7.43 10.30 -22.92
CA ARG A 408 6.55 11.47 -22.78
C ARG A 408 7.26 12.70 -22.19
N THR A 409 7.94 12.54 -21.05
CA THR A 409 8.56 13.63 -20.28
C THR A 409 10.01 13.94 -20.70
N GLY A 410 10.67 12.99 -21.37
CA GLY A 410 12.08 13.06 -21.75
C GLY A 410 13.01 12.63 -20.61
N LEU A 411 14.16 13.29 -20.52
CA LEU A 411 15.06 13.15 -19.37
C LEU A 411 14.45 13.88 -18.17
N GLU A 412 14.38 13.20 -17.02
CA GLU A 412 13.86 13.74 -15.78
C GLU A 412 14.94 13.84 -14.70
N VAL A 413 14.94 14.95 -13.96
CA VAL A 413 15.73 15.15 -12.75
C VAL A 413 14.84 15.71 -11.65
N THR A 414 14.66 14.97 -10.56
CA THR A 414 13.92 15.42 -9.38
C THR A 414 14.87 15.64 -8.23
N VAL A 415 14.87 16.86 -7.66
CA VAL A 415 15.68 17.23 -6.48
C VAL A 415 14.73 17.45 -5.30
N PRO A 416 14.64 16.51 -4.33
CA PRO A 416 13.78 16.66 -3.17
C PRO A 416 14.49 17.38 -2.03
N PHE A 417 13.83 18.39 -1.44
CA PHE A 417 14.19 18.98 -0.16
C PHE A 417 13.21 18.50 0.91
N TYR A 418 13.72 17.80 1.91
CA TYR A 418 12.95 17.36 3.06
C TYR A 418 13.06 18.39 4.19
N TRP A 419 11.91 18.76 4.76
CA TRP A 419 11.78 19.72 5.85
C TRP A 419 11.10 19.03 7.03
N ASN A 420 11.90 18.65 8.02
CA ASN A 420 11.39 18.25 9.33
C ASN A 420 11.00 19.52 10.10
N ILE A 421 9.70 19.81 10.17
CA ILE A 421 9.18 21.04 10.79
C ILE A 421 8.98 20.81 12.29
N ALA A 422 8.39 19.68 12.66
CA ALA A 422 8.21 19.21 14.03
C ALA A 422 8.19 17.66 14.07
N PRO A 423 8.37 17.01 15.24
CA PRO A 423 8.37 15.56 15.35
C PRO A 423 7.14 14.85 14.76
N ASN A 424 6.02 15.58 14.67
CA ASN A 424 4.73 15.07 14.26
C ASN A 424 4.20 15.67 12.94
N TYR A 425 4.95 16.53 12.24
CA TYR A 425 4.62 16.94 10.87
C TYR A 425 5.85 17.39 10.07
N ASP A 426 5.88 16.99 8.80
CA ASP A 426 6.98 17.27 7.87
C ASP A 426 6.49 17.59 6.46
N ALA A 427 7.38 18.19 5.66
CA ALA A 427 7.13 18.50 4.26
C ALA A 427 8.28 17.99 3.39
N THR A 428 7.99 17.62 2.14
CA THR A 428 8.98 17.38 1.09
C THR A 428 8.61 18.22 -0.13
N ILE A 429 9.48 19.14 -0.53
CA ILE A 429 9.31 19.99 -1.71
C ILE A 429 10.31 19.53 -2.75
N SER A 430 9.84 19.07 -3.91
CA SER A 430 10.71 18.50 -4.95
C SER A 430 10.59 19.26 -6.26
N ALA A 431 11.71 19.74 -6.78
CA ALA A 431 11.78 20.31 -8.12
C ALA A 431 12.01 19.19 -9.14
N ARG A 432 10.99 18.86 -9.94
CA ARG A 432 11.04 17.85 -11.02
C ARG A 432 11.19 18.53 -12.37
N MET A 433 12.41 18.55 -12.89
CA MET A 433 12.77 19.07 -14.19
C MET A 433 12.57 17.97 -15.24
N MET A 434 11.86 18.26 -16.34
CA MET A 434 11.50 17.31 -17.39
C MET A 434 11.82 17.92 -18.76
N SER A 435 12.71 17.29 -19.54
CA SER A 435 13.28 17.90 -20.75
C SER A 435 12.27 18.17 -21.88
N LYS A 436 11.07 17.58 -21.84
CA LYS A 436 9.97 17.80 -22.81
C LYS A 436 8.72 18.47 -22.22
N ARG A 437 8.74 18.87 -20.95
CA ARG A 437 7.54 19.36 -20.22
C ARG A 437 7.79 20.60 -19.36
N GLY A 438 9.03 20.88 -18.96
CA GLY A 438 9.36 22.01 -18.09
C GLY A 438 9.66 21.60 -16.65
N VAL A 439 9.45 22.50 -15.68
CA VAL A 439 9.76 22.27 -14.27
C VAL A 439 8.48 22.21 -13.44
N SER A 440 8.23 21.07 -12.81
CA SER A 440 7.15 20.85 -11.85
C SER A 440 7.66 21.01 -10.42
N LEU A 441 6.82 21.55 -9.54
CA LEU A 441 7.00 21.49 -8.09
C LEU A 441 6.06 20.43 -7.53
N ASN A 442 6.63 19.37 -6.97
CA ASN A 442 5.92 18.26 -6.33
C ASN A 442 6.04 18.42 -4.81
N ASN A 443 4.91 18.64 -4.13
CA ASN A 443 4.89 18.91 -2.70
C ASN A 443 4.16 17.78 -1.96
N GLU A 444 4.80 17.25 -0.93
CA GLU A 444 4.21 16.31 0.03
C GLU A 444 4.22 16.99 1.41
N PHE A 445 3.09 16.99 2.11
CA PHE A 445 2.99 17.41 3.51
C PHE A 445 2.31 16.31 4.31
N ARG A 446 2.94 15.87 5.40
CA ARG A 446 2.44 14.78 6.24
C ARG A 446 2.32 15.26 7.67
N TYR A 447 1.29 14.79 8.35
CA TYR A 447 1.06 15.11 9.75
C TYR A 447 0.49 13.92 10.51
N LEU A 448 0.79 13.89 11.80
CA LEU A 448 0.37 12.90 12.78
C LEU A 448 0.02 13.63 14.08
N GLY A 449 -1.08 13.21 14.69
CA GLY A 449 -1.47 13.55 16.06
C GLY A 449 -1.90 12.27 16.78
N GLU A 450 -2.24 12.38 18.06
CA GLU A 450 -2.67 11.22 18.86
C GLU A 450 -3.91 10.51 18.31
N LYS A 451 -4.74 11.26 17.56
CA LYS A 451 -6.05 10.82 17.09
C LYS A 451 -6.24 10.94 15.59
N PHE A 452 -5.28 11.52 14.86
CA PHE A 452 -5.43 11.77 13.44
C PHE A 452 -4.10 11.63 12.70
N SER A 453 -4.17 11.31 11.42
CA SER A 453 -3.03 11.31 10.52
C SER A 453 -3.48 11.74 9.14
N GLY A 454 -2.55 12.22 8.32
CA GLY A 454 -2.86 12.51 6.93
C GLY A 454 -1.67 12.95 6.09
N THR A 455 -1.91 12.94 4.80
CA THR A 455 -0.97 13.31 3.75
C THR A 455 -1.69 14.19 2.73
N ILE A 456 -1.07 15.33 2.42
CA ILE A 456 -1.45 16.21 1.31
C ILE A 456 -0.36 16.09 0.25
N LEU A 457 -0.74 15.77 -0.98
CA LEU A 457 0.10 15.89 -2.16
C LEU A 457 -0.43 17.06 -3.01
N GLY A 458 0.46 17.95 -3.42
CA GLY A 458 0.17 19.09 -4.29
C GLY A 458 1.25 19.23 -5.34
N ASP A 459 0.94 18.86 -6.58
CA ASP A 459 1.85 18.98 -7.71
C ASP A 459 1.38 20.09 -8.63
N ILE A 460 2.31 20.93 -9.09
CA ILE A 460 2.05 21.96 -10.08
C ILE A 460 3.17 22.01 -11.13
N LEU A 461 2.78 21.98 -12.40
CA LEU A 461 3.61 22.24 -13.56
C LEU A 461 3.10 23.55 -14.20
N PRO A 462 3.71 24.70 -13.89
CA PRO A 462 3.41 25.96 -14.56
C PRO A 462 3.87 25.89 -16.01
N ASN A 463 2.97 26.20 -16.95
CA ASN A 463 3.22 26.22 -18.39
C ASN A 463 3.96 24.97 -18.93
N ASP A 464 3.26 23.82 -18.95
CA ASP A 464 3.72 22.61 -19.63
C ASP A 464 4.10 22.93 -21.08
N TRP A 465 5.37 22.72 -21.47
CA TRP A 465 5.89 23.13 -22.78
C TRP A 465 5.20 22.45 -23.97
N ASP A 466 4.53 21.32 -23.77
CA ASP A 466 3.82 20.59 -24.83
C ASP A 466 2.37 21.06 -25.00
N THR A 467 1.68 21.34 -23.89
CA THR A 467 0.26 21.73 -23.91
C THR A 467 0.02 23.23 -23.76
N GLN A 468 1.04 24.00 -23.38
CA GLN A 468 0.98 25.43 -23.03
C GLN A 468 -0.07 25.74 -21.95
N THR A 469 -0.27 24.82 -21.00
CA THR A 469 -1.23 24.95 -19.89
C THR A 469 -0.57 24.72 -18.53
N THR A 470 -1.15 25.29 -17.47
CA THR A 470 -0.75 24.95 -16.09
C THR A 470 -1.46 23.68 -15.66
N ARG A 471 -0.69 22.62 -15.39
CA ARG A 471 -1.21 21.29 -15.02
C ARG A 471 -0.93 21.03 -13.55
N TRP A 472 -1.86 20.37 -12.86
CA TRP A 472 -1.75 20.17 -11.42
C TRP A 472 -2.46 18.91 -10.94
N ARG A 473 -2.02 18.40 -9.79
CA ARG A 473 -2.66 17.30 -9.05
C ARG A 473 -2.79 17.69 -7.59
N THR A 474 -3.91 17.36 -6.99
CA THR A 474 -4.06 17.31 -5.53
C THR A 474 -4.54 15.92 -5.10
N SER A 475 -3.96 15.44 -4.00
CA SER A 475 -4.44 14.26 -3.28
C SER A 475 -4.43 14.61 -1.80
N PHE A 476 -5.53 14.35 -1.10
CA PHE A 476 -5.64 14.57 0.34
C PHE A 476 -6.23 13.34 0.99
N ALA A 477 -5.42 12.67 1.82
CA ALA A 477 -5.83 11.58 2.68
C ALA A 477 -5.78 12.06 4.15
N HIS A 478 -6.86 11.83 4.89
CA HIS A 478 -6.97 12.12 6.32
C HIS A 478 -7.77 11.01 6.99
N ASP A 479 -7.25 10.46 8.09
CA ASP A 479 -7.94 9.51 8.97
C ASP A 479 -7.97 10.10 10.39
N HIS A 480 -9.11 10.03 11.08
CA HIS A 480 -9.31 10.67 12.39
C HIS A 480 -10.21 9.82 13.29
N ASN A 481 -9.71 9.43 14.46
CA ASN A 481 -10.50 8.89 15.56
C ASN A 481 -11.05 10.05 16.42
N LEU A 482 -12.29 10.45 16.15
CA LEU A 482 -12.99 11.50 16.91
C LEU A 482 -13.33 11.07 18.35
N GLY A 483 -13.23 9.76 18.63
CA GLY A 483 -13.51 9.17 19.94
C GLY A 483 -14.99 8.84 20.16
N ARG A 484 -15.30 8.19 21.28
CA ARG A 484 -16.67 7.75 21.64
C ARG A 484 -17.36 6.87 20.56
N GLY A 485 -16.56 6.15 19.76
CA GLY A 485 -17.03 5.33 18.65
C GLY A 485 -17.01 6.01 17.29
N PHE A 486 -16.82 7.33 17.22
CA PHE A 486 -16.75 8.08 15.97
C PHE A 486 -15.35 8.04 15.34
N SER A 487 -15.31 7.81 14.04
CA SER A 487 -14.13 8.05 13.19
C SER A 487 -14.53 8.74 11.89
N ALA A 488 -13.65 9.57 11.36
CA ALA A 488 -13.81 10.24 10.08
C ALA A 488 -12.64 9.89 9.15
N ARG A 489 -12.91 9.81 7.85
CA ARG A 489 -11.92 9.64 6.80
C ARG A 489 -12.25 10.53 5.62
N LEU A 490 -11.24 11.14 5.01
CA LEU A 490 -11.36 11.93 3.79
C LEU A 490 -10.29 11.45 2.80
N ASP A 491 -10.72 11.14 1.58
CA ASP A 491 -9.88 10.69 0.48
C ASP A 491 -10.29 11.47 -0.78
N TYR A 492 -9.56 12.56 -1.07
CA TYR A 492 -9.89 13.50 -2.12
C TYR A 492 -8.78 13.55 -3.17
N ASN A 493 -9.08 13.14 -4.40
CA ASN A 493 -8.13 13.14 -5.51
C ASN A 493 -8.70 13.93 -6.69
N ARG A 494 -7.89 14.85 -7.24
CA ARG A 494 -8.26 15.65 -8.41
C ARG A 494 -7.04 16.03 -9.24
N VAL A 495 -7.22 16.10 -10.55
CA VAL A 495 -6.22 16.59 -11.52
C VAL A 495 -6.79 17.70 -12.40
N SER A 496 -5.92 18.50 -13.00
CA SER A 496 -6.26 19.55 -13.96
C SER A 496 -7.01 19.07 -15.19
N ASP A 497 -6.61 17.90 -15.72
CA ASP A 497 -6.99 17.42 -17.04
C ASP A 497 -6.90 15.89 -17.13
N ASP A 498 -7.64 15.29 -18.07
CA ASP A 498 -7.72 13.84 -18.22
C ASP A 498 -6.45 13.20 -18.80
N ALA A 499 -5.53 14.00 -19.36
CA ALA A 499 -4.24 13.49 -19.83
C ALA A 499 -3.18 13.42 -18.72
N TYR A 500 -3.43 14.00 -17.54
CA TYR A 500 -2.41 14.26 -16.51
C TYR A 500 -1.56 13.04 -16.16
N PHE A 501 -2.18 11.93 -15.77
CA PHE A 501 -1.44 10.73 -15.38
C PHE A 501 -0.82 9.99 -16.57
N ARG A 502 -1.41 10.08 -17.76
CA ARG A 502 -0.89 9.46 -18.99
C ARG A 502 0.39 10.14 -19.48
N ASP A 503 0.52 11.44 -19.26
CA ASP A 503 1.67 12.23 -19.70
C ASP A 503 2.76 12.38 -18.63
N LEU A 504 2.37 12.62 -17.38
CA LEU A 504 3.27 12.99 -16.28
C LEU A 504 3.50 11.85 -15.28
N GLY A 505 2.76 10.75 -15.38
CA GLY A 505 2.92 9.55 -14.55
C GLY A 505 4.25 8.84 -14.80
N ASN A 506 4.85 8.33 -13.74
CA ASN A 506 6.15 7.64 -13.76
C ASN A 506 6.05 6.11 -13.55
N ASN A 507 4.83 5.56 -13.44
CA ASN A 507 4.58 4.13 -13.27
C ASN A 507 3.18 3.74 -13.76
N LEU A 508 2.99 2.43 -14.01
CA LEU A 508 1.74 1.86 -14.53
C LEU A 508 0.51 2.14 -13.64
N ASN A 509 0.66 2.13 -12.32
CA ASN A 509 -0.44 2.36 -11.36
C ASN A 509 -0.97 3.79 -11.32
N LEU A 510 -0.24 4.74 -11.92
CA LEU A 510 -0.73 6.09 -12.16
C LEU A 510 -1.35 6.19 -13.55
N THR A 511 -0.66 5.71 -14.59
CA THR A 511 -1.11 5.83 -15.99
C THR A 511 -2.39 5.04 -16.31
N SER A 512 -2.73 4.01 -15.52
CA SER A 512 -3.97 3.22 -15.68
C SER A 512 -5.17 3.74 -14.88
N ARG A 513 -5.07 4.87 -14.17
CA ARG A 513 -6.17 5.41 -13.35
C ARG A 513 -7.27 6.05 -14.19
N THR A 514 -8.45 5.41 -14.21
CA THR A 514 -9.65 5.90 -14.90
C THR A 514 -10.63 6.66 -14.00
N ASN A 515 -10.61 6.43 -12.68
CA ASN A 515 -11.50 7.09 -11.73
C ASN A 515 -10.73 7.58 -10.51
N LEU A 516 -10.82 8.87 -10.19
CA LEU A 516 -10.20 9.48 -9.02
C LEU A 516 -11.24 9.69 -7.92
N LEU A 517 -11.05 9.00 -6.80
CA LEU A 517 -11.97 9.01 -5.66
C LEU A 517 -11.99 10.38 -4.97
N GLN A 518 -13.20 10.87 -4.69
CA GLN A 518 -13.49 12.06 -3.90
C GLN A 518 -14.54 11.68 -2.85
N GLN A 519 -14.09 11.24 -1.67
CA GLN A 519 -14.93 10.62 -0.66
C GLN A 519 -14.68 11.20 0.74
N GLY A 520 -15.75 11.61 1.40
CA GLY A 520 -15.79 11.82 2.85
C GLY A 520 -16.58 10.71 3.53
N LEU A 521 -16.10 10.23 4.67
CA LEU A 521 -16.69 9.16 5.47
C LEU A 521 -16.74 9.58 6.94
N LEU A 522 -17.89 9.37 7.58
CA LEU A 522 -18.06 9.48 9.03
C LEU A 522 -18.69 8.17 9.51
N SER A 523 -17.93 7.40 10.28
CA SER A 523 -18.36 6.13 10.86
C SER A 523 -18.61 6.29 12.36
N TYR A 524 -19.58 5.56 12.87
CA TYR A 524 -19.90 5.41 14.28
C TYR A 524 -19.98 3.92 14.61
N ASN A 525 -19.11 3.46 15.50
CA ASN A 525 -19.00 2.07 15.92
C ASN A 525 -19.26 1.95 17.42
N ARG A 526 -20.18 1.08 17.83
CA ARG A 526 -20.50 0.85 19.25
C ARG A 526 -20.94 -0.60 19.49
N GLY A 527 -20.64 -1.14 20.67
CA GLY A 527 -21.19 -2.42 21.12
C GLY A 527 -22.69 -2.34 21.41
N LEU A 528 -23.42 -3.41 21.10
CA LEU A 528 -24.83 -3.63 21.43
C LEU A 528 -24.92 -4.71 22.52
N GLY A 529 -24.83 -4.29 23.78
CA GLY A 529 -24.62 -5.22 24.89
C GLY A 529 -23.16 -5.70 24.97
N ASP A 530 -22.97 -6.93 25.43
CA ASP A 530 -21.64 -7.49 25.72
C ASP A 530 -20.94 -8.08 24.48
N ASP A 531 -21.72 -8.41 23.45
CA ASP A 531 -21.34 -9.27 22.32
C ASP A 531 -21.82 -8.76 20.95
N GLY A 532 -22.83 -7.88 20.90
CA GLY A 532 -23.36 -7.30 19.67
C GLY A 532 -22.56 -6.08 19.17
N THR A 533 -22.77 -5.71 17.91
CA THR A 533 -22.11 -4.57 17.25
C THR A 533 -23.10 -3.72 16.46
N LEU A 534 -22.87 -2.40 16.47
CA LEU A 534 -23.54 -1.41 15.65
C LEU A 534 -22.48 -0.60 14.89
N ASN A 535 -22.53 -0.64 13.58
CA ASN A 535 -21.86 0.29 12.68
C ASN A 535 -22.92 1.19 12.01
N VAL A 536 -22.73 2.50 12.08
CA VAL A 536 -23.46 3.48 11.25
C VAL A 536 -22.43 4.27 10.47
N THR A 537 -22.58 4.35 9.15
CA THR A 537 -21.61 4.97 8.25
C THR A 537 -22.31 5.97 7.33
N SER A 538 -21.98 7.24 7.46
CA SER A 538 -22.39 8.32 6.57
C SER A 538 -21.26 8.61 5.58
N MET A 539 -21.57 8.64 4.29
CA MET A 539 -20.60 8.78 3.21
C MET A 539 -21.08 9.82 2.19
N VAL A 540 -20.18 10.68 1.74
CA VAL A 540 -20.34 11.47 0.51
C VAL A 540 -19.28 11.00 -0.47
N GLN A 541 -19.68 10.64 -1.69
CA GLN A 541 -18.78 10.04 -2.68
C GLN A 541 -19.05 10.61 -4.07
N SER A 542 -17.98 11.02 -4.74
CA SER A 542 -17.93 11.42 -6.14
C SER A 542 -16.65 10.89 -6.77
N PHE A 543 -16.58 10.92 -8.10
CA PHE A 543 -15.37 10.60 -8.85
C PHE A 543 -15.06 11.73 -9.85
N GLN A 544 -13.79 11.98 -10.12
CA GLN A 544 -13.36 12.53 -11.40
C GLN A 544 -13.02 11.35 -12.31
N THR A 545 -13.88 11.09 -13.30
CA THR A 545 -13.64 10.08 -14.33
C THR A 545 -12.72 10.68 -15.40
N ILE A 546 -11.58 10.04 -15.61
CA ILE A 546 -10.53 10.41 -16.55
C ILE A 546 -10.91 9.86 -17.92
N GLN A 547 -11.26 10.74 -18.85
CA GLN A 547 -11.73 10.36 -20.19
C GLN A 547 -10.56 10.15 -21.17
N ASP A 548 -10.65 9.10 -21.99
CA ASP A 548 -9.84 8.98 -23.20
C ASP A 548 -10.73 9.26 -24.42
N PRO A 549 -10.41 10.25 -25.28
CA PRO A 549 -11.19 10.54 -26.49
C PRO A 549 -11.35 9.36 -27.46
N LEU A 550 -10.47 8.35 -27.38
CA LEU A 550 -10.54 7.12 -28.19
C LEU A 550 -11.38 6.01 -27.52
N ALA A 551 -11.69 6.14 -26.23
CA ALA A 551 -12.41 5.15 -25.43
C ALA A 551 -13.12 5.84 -24.27
N SER A 552 -14.20 6.58 -24.59
CA SER A 552 -15.01 7.28 -23.60
C SER A 552 -15.67 6.28 -22.63
N ILE A 553 -15.65 6.60 -21.34
CA ILE A 553 -16.19 5.74 -20.28
C ILE A 553 -17.31 6.46 -19.52
N VAL A 554 -18.39 5.73 -19.25
CA VAL A 554 -19.51 6.24 -18.46
C VAL A 554 -19.03 6.53 -17.04
N ALA A 555 -19.34 7.72 -16.52
CA ALA A 555 -18.96 8.11 -15.17
C ALA A 555 -19.71 7.26 -14.11
N PRO A 556 -19.08 6.92 -12.97
CA PRO A 556 -19.81 6.29 -11.86
C PRO A 556 -20.83 7.26 -11.23
N TYR A 557 -21.92 6.71 -10.68
CA TYR A 557 -22.86 7.47 -9.86
C TYR A 557 -22.18 8.14 -8.66
N LYS A 558 -22.57 9.38 -8.38
CA LYS A 558 -22.26 10.07 -7.12
C LYS A 558 -23.24 9.62 -6.04
N ARG A 559 -22.79 9.52 -4.80
CA ARG A 559 -23.60 9.14 -3.62
C ARG A 559 -23.55 10.30 -2.63
N LEU A 560 -24.61 11.10 -2.57
CA LEU A 560 -24.61 12.44 -1.96
C LEU A 560 -25.85 12.69 -1.08
N PRO A 561 -25.90 12.16 0.16
CA PRO A 561 -24.98 11.19 0.75
C PRO A 561 -25.54 9.76 0.67
N GLN A 562 -24.79 8.80 1.21
CA GLN A 562 -25.24 7.47 1.61
C GLN A 562 -25.11 7.33 3.12
N ILE A 563 -26.19 6.94 3.80
CA ILE A 563 -26.18 6.56 5.22
C ILE A 563 -26.48 5.06 5.28
N ALA A 564 -25.54 4.27 5.76
CA ALA A 564 -25.67 2.84 5.96
C ALA A 564 -25.61 2.49 7.45
N MET A 565 -26.33 1.45 7.84
CA MET A 565 -26.36 0.89 9.19
C MET A 565 -26.23 -0.63 9.09
N VAL A 566 -25.31 -1.20 9.87
CA VAL A 566 -25.19 -2.63 10.08
C VAL A 566 -25.26 -2.88 11.58
N ALA A 567 -26.23 -3.67 12.01
CA ALA A 567 -26.34 -4.13 13.39
C ALA A 567 -26.32 -5.66 13.40
N ASN A 568 -25.47 -6.23 14.25
CA ASN A 568 -25.40 -7.65 14.53
C ASN A 568 -25.52 -7.84 16.04
N LYS A 569 -26.32 -8.81 16.47
CA LYS A 569 -26.43 -9.22 17.86
C LYS A 569 -26.56 -10.75 17.91
N PRO A 570 -25.49 -11.47 18.25
CA PRO A 570 -25.51 -12.92 18.33
C PRO A 570 -26.30 -13.41 19.55
N ASP A 571 -26.50 -14.73 19.64
CA ASP A 571 -26.92 -15.46 20.84
C ASP A 571 -28.22 -14.99 21.54
N ILE A 572 -29.12 -14.28 20.83
CA ILE A 572 -30.46 -13.99 21.35
C ILE A 572 -31.29 -15.28 21.29
N PHE A 573 -31.43 -15.93 22.45
CA PHE A 573 -32.07 -17.26 22.57
C PHE A 573 -31.45 -18.31 21.62
N GLY A 574 -30.13 -18.22 21.39
CA GLY A 574 -29.39 -19.07 20.44
C GLY A 574 -29.54 -18.68 18.97
N MET A 575 -30.18 -17.55 18.66
CA MET A 575 -30.28 -16.99 17.31
C MET A 575 -29.41 -15.74 17.16
N ASP A 576 -28.80 -15.56 15.99
CA ASP A 576 -28.12 -14.32 15.62
C ASP A 576 -29.10 -13.40 14.88
N LEU A 577 -29.31 -12.20 15.43
CA LEU A 577 -30.07 -11.14 14.75
C LEU A 577 -29.11 -10.26 13.94
N ASN A 578 -29.44 -10.07 12.67
CA ASN A 578 -28.70 -9.24 11.74
C ASN A 578 -29.63 -8.23 11.07
N PHE A 579 -29.20 -6.98 10.96
CA PHE A 579 -29.94 -5.93 10.27
C PHE A 579 -28.99 -5.09 9.43
N ILE A 580 -29.28 -5.00 8.13
CA ILE A 580 -28.66 -4.04 7.21
C ILE A 580 -29.72 -3.03 6.81
N GLY A 581 -29.44 -1.75 7.03
CA GLY A 581 -30.26 -0.64 6.56
C GLY A 581 -29.42 0.33 5.73
N SER A 582 -29.98 0.94 4.69
CA SER A 582 -29.35 2.11 4.08
C SER A 582 -30.36 3.08 3.46
N TRP A 583 -30.00 4.35 3.44
CA TRP A 583 -30.60 5.39 2.60
C TRP A 583 -29.49 6.02 1.76
N SER A 584 -29.63 5.98 0.44
CA SER A 584 -28.65 6.52 -0.50
C SER A 584 -29.32 7.48 -1.47
N ASN A 585 -28.76 8.66 -1.65
CA ASN A 585 -29.12 9.59 -2.70
C ASN A 585 -28.10 9.49 -3.86
N PHE A 586 -28.55 9.07 -5.04
CA PHE A 586 -27.73 8.87 -6.23
C PHE A 586 -27.92 10.00 -7.24
N SER A 587 -26.81 10.49 -7.79
CA SER A 587 -26.82 11.55 -8.80
C SER A 587 -25.85 11.22 -9.95
N HIS A 588 -26.30 11.45 -11.18
CA HIS A 588 -25.51 11.28 -12.39
C HIS A 588 -25.81 12.40 -13.41
N PRO A 589 -24.83 12.89 -14.18
CA PRO A 589 -25.06 13.97 -15.16
C PRO A 589 -25.98 13.60 -16.34
N THR A 590 -26.07 12.32 -16.71
CA THR A 590 -26.78 11.86 -17.92
C THR A 590 -27.67 10.62 -17.72
N LEU A 591 -27.79 10.11 -16.49
CA LEU A 591 -28.59 8.91 -16.18
C LEU A 591 -29.60 9.27 -15.07
N VAL A 592 -30.63 8.44 -14.92
CA VAL A 592 -31.68 8.62 -13.91
C VAL A 592 -31.07 8.81 -12.52
N SER A 593 -31.52 9.85 -11.81
CA SER A 593 -31.09 10.16 -10.43
C SER A 593 -32.25 9.88 -9.46
N GLY A 594 -31.96 9.85 -8.17
CA GLY A 594 -32.98 9.59 -7.14
C GLY A 594 -32.43 8.93 -5.90
N HIS A 595 -33.31 8.61 -4.95
CA HIS A 595 -32.93 7.99 -3.68
C HIS A 595 -33.49 6.58 -3.49
N ARG A 596 -32.75 5.76 -2.74
CA ARG A 596 -33.06 4.36 -2.44
C ARG A 596 -32.99 4.11 -0.94
N VAL A 597 -34.05 3.50 -0.39
CA VAL A 597 -34.06 2.88 0.94
C VAL A 597 -33.87 1.37 0.78
N VAL A 598 -33.01 0.77 1.60
CA VAL A 598 -32.85 -0.69 1.73
C VAL A 598 -33.02 -1.07 3.19
N LEU A 599 -33.79 -2.12 3.46
CA LEU A 599 -33.95 -2.74 4.77
C LEU A 599 -33.83 -4.26 4.61
N PHE A 600 -32.91 -4.87 5.34
CA PHE A 600 -32.68 -6.32 5.35
C PHE A 600 -32.44 -6.83 6.78
N PRO A 601 -33.51 -6.96 7.59
CA PRO A 601 -33.49 -7.81 8.77
C PRO A 601 -33.34 -9.28 8.36
N SER A 602 -32.52 -10.03 9.11
CA SER A 602 -32.40 -11.48 9.02
C SER A 602 -32.06 -12.12 10.37
N VAL A 603 -32.43 -13.39 10.50
CA VAL A 603 -32.25 -14.22 11.69
C VAL A 603 -31.60 -15.53 11.25
N SER A 604 -30.52 -15.93 11.91
CA SER A 604 -29.88 -17.26 11.74
C SER A 604 -29.85 -18.03 13.05
N TYR A 605 -29.92 -19.36 12.99
CA TYR A 605 -29.84 -20.24 14.16
C TYR A 605 -28.68 -21.23 14.00
N PRO A 606 -27.47 -20.88 14.46
CA PRO A 606 -26.27 -21.68 14.24
C PRO A 606 -26.20 -22.92 15.14
N MET A 607 -26.72 -24.06 14.68
CA MET A 607 -26.53 -25.34 15.36
C MET A 607 -25.12 -25.87 15.05
N ARG A 608 -24.27 -26.03 16.06
CA ARG A 608 -22.86 -26.46 15.89
C ARG A 608 -22.47 -27.52 16.93
N ASN A 609 -21.59 -28.43 16.53
CA ASN A 609 -20.91 -29.36 17.42
C ASN A 609 -19.42 -29.47 17.02
N ALA A 610 -18.66 -30.40 17.61
CA ALA A 610 -17.22 -30.52 17.37
C ALA A 610 -16.83 -30.95 15.94
N PHE A 611 -17.74 -31.54 15.16
CA PHE A 611 -17.46 -32.11 13.84
C PHE A 611 -18.36 -31.58 12.73
N GLY A 612 -19.28 -30.66 13.01
CA GLY A 612 -20.22 -30.16 12.01
C GLY A 612 -21.17 -29.07 12.48
N TYR A 613 -21.89 -28.50 11.52
CA TYR A 613 -22.84 -27.41 11.71
C TYR A 613 -24.02 -27.48 10.75
N VAL A 614 -25.14 -26.89 11.17
CA VAL A 614 -26.32 -26.60 10.36
C VAL A 614 -26.86 -25.23 10.79
N THR A 615 -26.88 -24.26 9.88
CA THR A 615 -27.28 -22.87 10.12
C THR A 615 -28.39 -22.49 9.13
N PRO A 616 -29.67 -22.73 9.46
CA PRO A 616 -30.78 -22.09 8.77
C PRO A 616 -30.75 -20.57 9.00
N LYS A 617 -31.10 -19.82 7.98
CA LYS A 617 -31.26 -18.36 8.02
C LYS A 617 -32.46 -17.92 7.18
N ILE A 618 -33.18 -16.94 7.70
CA ILE A 618 -34.29 -16.26 7.03
C ILE A 618 -34.07 -14.75 7.09
N GLY A 619 -34.31 -14.05 5.98
CA GLY A 619 -34.29 -12.59 5.93
C GLY A 619 -35.36 -12.05 4.98
N ILE A 620 -35.68 -10.76 5.13
CA ILE A 620 -36.63 -10.06 4.26
C ILE A 620 -35.92 -8.84 3.69
N HIS A 621 -35.58 -8.87 2.39
CA HIS A 621 -34.95 -7.76 1.70
C HIS A 621 -36.02 -6.87 1.09
N HIS A 622 -36.22 -5.69 1.69
CA HIS A 622 -37.07 -4.63 1.16
C HIS A 622 -36.19 -3.54 0.55
N THR A 623 -36.55 -3.07 -0.64
CA THR A 623 -35.91 -1.96 -1.32
C THR A 623 -36.99 -1.05 -1.91
N ARG A 624 -36.89 0.25 -1.68
CA ARG A 624 -37.81 1.24 -2.24
C ARG A 624 -37.03 2.36 -2.88
N TYR A 625 -37.47 2.76 -4.06
CA TYR A 625 -36.91 3.85 -4.84
C TYR A 625 -37.83 5.07 -4.81
N ASN A 626 -37.24 6.23 -5.10
CA ASN A 626 -37.93 7.44 -5.50
C ASN A 626 -37.02 8.13 -6.53
N LEU A 627 -37.48 8.20 -7.77
CA LEU A 627 -36.67 8.49 -8.95
C LEU A 627 -37.07 9.84 -9.54
N ASP A 628 -36.08 10.61 -9.95
CA ASP A 628 -36.30 11.88 -10.64
C ASP A 628 -36.93 11.62 -12.01
N ALA A 629 -37.84 12.49 -12.44
CA ALA A 629 -38.70 12.33 -13.62
C ALA A 629 -37.98 12.44 -14.99
N THR A 630 -36.67 12.20 -15.03
CA THR A 630 -35.78 12.39 -16.19
C THR A 630 -35.28 11.07 -16.79
N GLY A 631 -35.85 9.93 -16.41
CA GLY A 631 -35.44 8.59 -16.86
C GLY A 631 -36.49 7.80 -17.63
N THR A 632 -36.05 6.68 -18.21
CA THR A 632 -36.89 5.70 -18.94
C THR A 632 -37.71 4.78 -18.03
N SER A 633 -37.68 4.96 -16.70
CA SER A 633 -38.46 4.11 -15.79
C SER A 633 -39.92 4.57 -15.78
N PRO A 634 -40.90 3.68 -16.04
CA PRO A 634 -42.32 4.03 -16.14
C PRO A 634 -42.98 4.36 -14.79
N GLU A 635 -42.28 4.14 -13.66
CA GLU A 635 -42.78 4.36 -12.31
C GLU A 635 -41.79 5.22 -11.50
N ALA A 636 -42.30 6.27 -10.85
CA ALA A 636 -41.47 7.21 -10.09
C ALA A 636 -41.04 6.71 -8.71
N SER A 637 -41.62 5.62 -8.19
CA SER A 637 -41.31 5.09 -6.85
C SER A 637 -41.48 3.57 -6.71
N PRO A 638 -40.83 2.77 -7.57
CA PRO A 638 -40.97 1.31 -7.52
C PRO A 638 -40.38 0.73 -6.22
N ASP A 639 -40.93 -0.40 -5.79
CA ASP A 639 -40.42 -1.16 -4.64
C ASP A 639 -40.23 -2.65 -4.95
N ARG A 640 -39.44 -3.32 -4.12
CA ARG A 640 -39.18 -4.75 -4.20
C ARG A 640 -39.09 -5.32 -2.78
N THR A 641 -39.88 -6.35 -2.50
CA THR A 641 -39.79 -7.12 -1.26
C THR A 641 -39.57 -8.61 -1.56
N LEU A 642 -38.47 -9.16 -1.03
CA LEU A 642 -38.01 -10.53 -1.26
C LEU A 642 -37.69 -11.24 0.07
N PRO A 643 -38.37 -12.34 0.43
CA PRO A 643 -37.85 -13.25 1.43
C PRO A 643 -36.62 -13.98 0.86
N ILE A 644 -35.56 -14.06 1.66
CA ILE A 644 -34.33 -14.79 1.35
C ILE A 644 -34.21 -15.90 2.40
N LEU A 645 -34.16 -17.14 1.94
CA LEU A 645 -33.93 -18.32 2.78
C LEU A 645 -32.61 -18.94 2.40
N SER A 646 -31.79 -19.26 3.38
CA SER A 646 -30.58 -20.05 3.19
C SER A 646 -30.42 -21.12 4.27
N LEU A 647 -29.80 -22.23 3.90
CA LEU A 647 -29.44 -23.30 4.82
C LEU A 647 -28.00 -23.70 4.52
N ASP A 648 -27.12 -23.38 5.46
CA ASP A 648 -25.70 -23.69 5.37
C ASP A 648 -25.36 -24.85 6.29
N SER A 649 -24.75 -25.91 5.77
CA SER A 649 -24.44 -27.10 6.55
C SER A 649 -23.14 -27.73 6.11
N GLY A 650 -22.36 -28.24 7.06
CA GLY A 650 -21.09 -28.89 6.77
C GLY A 650 -20.65 -29.80 7.90
N ILE A 651 -19.81 -30.75 7.55
CA ILE A 651 -19.15 -31.67 8.48
C ILE A 651 -17.67 -31.75 8.14
N ALA A 652 -16.83 -32.04 9.14
CA ALA A 652 -15.39 -32.19 8.99
C ALA A 652 -14.98 -33.60 9.44
N PHE A 653 -14.23 -34.29 8.59
CA PHE A 653 -13.60 -35.56 8.89
C PHE A 653 -12.09 -35.41 8.86
N ASP A 654 -11.42 -35.77 9.96
CA ASP A 654 -9.96 -35.73 10.04
C ASP A 654 -9.39 -37.15 10.05
N ARG A 655 -8.29 -37.36 9.32
CA ARG A 655 -7.50 -38.60 9.39
C ARG A 655 -6.02 -38.30 9.39
N GLN A 656 -5.25 -39.09 10.14
CA GLN A 656 -3.80 -39.10 10.02
C GLN A 656 -3.39 -39.87 8.76
N MET A 657 -2.36 -39.39 8.08
CA MET A 657 -1.72 -40.05 6.94
C MET A 657 -0.20 -39.83 6.97
N SER A 658 0.53 -40.63 6.20
CA SER A 658 1.95 -40.43 5.93
C SER A 658 2.16 -40.36 4.42
N LEU A 659 2.86 -39.33 3.95
CA LEU A 659 3.16 -39.10 2.53
C LEU A 659 4.61 -38.65 2.40
N GLY A 660 5.42 -39.37 1.63
CA GLY A 660 6.85 -39.05 1.47
C GLY A 660 7.69 -39.14 2.75
N GLY A 661 7.20 -39.82 3.78
CA GLY A 661 7.84 -39.90 5.11
C GLY A 661 7.40 -38.80 6.10
N GLU A 662 6.75 -37.74 5.62
CA GLU A 662 6.13 -36.70 6.46
C GLU A 662 4.73 -37.13 6.92
N ARG A 663 4.37 -36.78 8.17
CA ARG A 663 3.04 -37.05 8.74
C ARG A 663 2.13 -35.84 8.53
N PHE A 664 0.94 -36.09 7.99
CA PHE A 664 -0.09 -35.08 7.80
C PHE A 664 -1.40 -35.48 8.46
N THR A 665 -2.14 -34.49 8.93
CA THR A 665 -3.58 -34.59 9.17
C THR A 665 -4.28 -34.14 7.90
N GLN A 666 -5.02 -35.04 7.26
CA GLN A 666 -5.92 -34.68 6.17
C GLN A 666 -7.30 -34.36 6.73
N THR A 667 -7.82 -33.17 6.43
CA THR A 667 -9.24 -32.85 6.64
C THR A 667 -10.03 -33.15 5.35
N LEU A 668 -11.29 -33.54 5.50
CA LEU A 668 -12.27 -33.66 4.42
C LEU A 668 -13.57 -33.00 4.88
N GLU A 669 -13.94 -31.92 4.22
CA GLU A 669 -15.00 -31.00 4.63
C GLU A 669 -16.05 -30.87 3.51
N PRO A 670 -17.01 -31.81 3.41
CA PRO A 670 -18.20 -31.63 2.61
C PRO A 670 -19.14 -30.60 3.24
N ARG A 671 -19.67 -29.71 2.40
CA ARG A 671 -20.59 -28.62 2.73
C ARG A 671 -21.74 -28.60 1.72
N LEU A 672 -22.96 -28.46 2.21
CA LEU A 672 -24.18 -28.25 1.43
C LEU A 672 -24.75 -26.87 1.77
N PHE A 673 -24.95 -26.05 0.75
CA PHE A 673 -25.50 -24.71 0.88
C PHE A 673 -26.71 -24.55 -0.04
N TYR A 674 -27.90 -24.44 0.55
CA TYR A 674 -29.15 -24.22 -0.17
C TYR A 674 -29.57 -22.75 -0.08
N VAL A 675 -30.06 -22.19 -1.20
CA VAL A 675 -30.59 -20.81 -1.26
C VAL A 675 -31.91 -20.80 -2.02
N TYR A 676 -32.92 -20.14 -1.43
CA TYR A 676 -34.18 -19.83 -2.06
C TYR A 676 -34.49 -18.33 -1.97
N VAL A 677 -34.72 -17.71 -3.13
CA VAL A 677 -35.18 -16.33 -3.32
C VAL A 677 -36.22 -16.34 -4.44
N PRO A 678 -37.48 -15.95 -4.19
CA PRO A 678 -38.52 -16.00 -5.21
C PRO A 678 -38.27 -14.97 -6.30
N PHE A 679 -38.76 -15.24 -7.51
CA PHE A 679 -38.65 -14.28 -8.61
C PHE A 679 -39.55 -13.07 -8.39
N ARG A 680 -38.95 -11.90 -8.61
CA ARG A 680 -39.63 -10.63 -8.88
C ARG A 680 -38.97 -10.03 -10.11
N ASP A 681 -39.78 -9.49 -11.02
CA ASP A 681 -39.27 -8.70 -12.13
C ASP A 681 -38.55 -7.46 -11.58
N GLN A 682 -37.36 -7.20 -12.13
CA GLN A 682 -36.46 -6.12 -11.74
C GLN A 682 -35.96 -5.35 -12.98
N SER A 683 -36.53 -5.62 -14.16
CA SER A 683 -36.14 -5.01 -15.44
C SER A 683 -36.34 -3.50 -15.46
N GLN A 684 -37.38 -3.00 -14.79
CA GLN A 684 -37.72 -1.58 -14.69
C GLN A 684 -37.02 -0.85 -13.54
N LEU A 685 -36.31 -1.57 -12.66
CA LEU A 685 -35.53 -0.95 -11.58
C LEU A 685 -34.23 -0.37 -12.14
N PRO A 686 -33.80 0.83 -11.72
CA PRO A 686 -32.51 1.37 -12.11
C PRO A 686 -31.36 0.49 -11.58
N ASN A 687 -30.15 0.71 -12.10
CA ASN A 687 -28.93 0.13 -11.54
C ASN A 687 -27.97 1.26 -11.17
N PHE A 688 -27.75 1.45 -9.86
CA PHE A 688 -26.86 2.45 -9.28
C PHE A 688 -25.56 1.84 -8.76
N ASP A 689 -25.62 0.66 -8.12
CA ASP A 689 -24.48 0.02 -7.45
C ASP A 689 -24.36 -1.50 -7.60
N SER A 690 -25.15 -2.12 -8.48
CA SER A 690 -25.07 -3.56 -8.74
C SER A 690 -24.25 -3.91 -9.98
N ALA A 691 -23.25 -4.77 -9.77
CA ALA A 691 -22.44 -5.42 -10.79
C ALA A 691 -22.39 -6.92 -10.52
N LYS A 692 -22.08 -7.72 -11.55
CA LYS A 692 -21.85 -9.16 -11.41
C LYS A 692 -20.54 -9.36 -10.65
N THR A 693 -20.56 -10.08 -9.54
CA THR A 693 -19.31 -10.42 -8.85
C THR A 693 -18.54 -11.46 -9.66
N ASP A 694 -17.23 -11.28 -9.77
CA ASP A 694 -16.31 -12.28 -10.33
C ASP A 694 -16.51 -13.63 -9.65
N PHE A 695 -16.70 -14.69 -10.43
CA PHE A 695 -17.00 -16.02 -9.89
C PHE A 695 -15.76 -16.63 -9.22
N SER A 696 -15.97 -17.22 -8.05
CA SER A 696 -14.96 -17.95 -7.28
C SER A 696 -15.64 -19.03 -6.43
N PHE A 697 -14.87 -19.97 -5.90
CA PHE A 697 -15.37 -21.01 -5.01
C PHE A 697 -16.17 -20.45 -3.82
N ALA A 698 -15.75 -19.32 -3.25
CA ALA A 698 -16.46 -18.66 -2.17
C ALA A 698 -17.79 -18.02 -2.63
N GLN A 699 -17.87 -17.49 -3.86
CA GLN A 699 -19.09 -16.87 -4.39
C GLN A 699 -20.21 -17.88 -4.66
N MET A 700 -19.89 -19.16 -4.85
CA MET A 700 -20.89 -20.25 -4.94
C MET A 700 -21.68 -20.47 -3.64
N LEU A 701 -21.16 -19.92 -2.53
CA LEU A 701 -21.68 -20.06 -1.17
C LEU A 701 -22.30 -18.75 -0.64
N ASN A 702 -22.65 -17.84 -1.56
CA ASN A 702 -23.34 -16.57 -1.26
C ASN A 702 -24.83 -16.63 -1.66
N GLU A 703 -25.65 -15.89 -0.92
CA GLU A 703 -27.10 -15.77 -1.17
C GLU A 703 -27.42 -14.96 -2.43
N ASN A 704 -26.60 -13.93 -2.72
CA ASN A 704 -26.72 -13.07 -3.90
C ASN A 704 -25.41 -13.05 -4.71
N ARG A 705 -25.52 -13.06 -6.04
CA ARG A 705 -24.41 -13.03 -7.01
C ARG A 705 -24.04 -11.64 -7.53
N PHE A 706 -24.75 -10.62 -7.07
CA PHE A 706 -24.56 -9.23 -7.46
C PHE A 706 -24.01 -8.43 -6.28
N SER A 707 -23.16 -7.45 -6.57
CA SER A 707 -22.84 -6.39 -5.61
C SER A 707 -24.04 -5.48 -5.38
N GLY A 708 -23.97 -4.63 -4.36
CA GLY A 708 -24.97 -3.59 -4.12
C GLY A 708 -26.35 -4.17 -3.76
N HIS A 709 -27.40 -3.41 -4.06
CA HIS A 709 -28.77 -3.77 -3.71
C HIS A 709 -29.79 -3.58 -4.84
N ASP A 710 -29.40 -3.13 -6.03
CA ASP A 710 -30.33 -2.93 -7.14
C ASP A 710 -30.73 -4.21 -7.87
N ARG A 711 -29.87 -5.24 -7.84
CA ARG A 711 -30.21 -6.58 -8.33
C ARG A 711 -30.03 -7.62 -7.23
N ILE A 712 -31.09 -8.37 -6.98
CA ILE A 712 -31.09 -9.56 -6.13
C ILE A 712 -31.53 -10.73 -7.01
N ASN A 713 -30.69 -11.76 -7.17
CA ASN A 713 -31.02 -12.87 -8.07
C ASN A 713 -32.22 -13.68 -7.60
N ASP A 714 -33.02 -14.19 -8.54
CA ASP A 714 -33.90 -15.31 -8.24
C ASP A 714 -33.06 -16.58 -8.03
N ALA A 715 -33.42 -17.36 -7.01
CA ALA A 715 -32.71 -18.54 -6.58
C ALA A 715 -33.67 -19.65 -6.14
N ASN A 716 -33.39 -20.85 -6.61
CA ASN A 716 -33.78 -22.08 -5.97
C ASN A 716 -32.64 -23.03 -6.33
N GLN A 717 -31.61 -23.10 -5.49
CA GLN A 717 -30.32 -23.68 -5.87
C GLN A 717 -29.65 -24.37 -4.68
N LEU A 718 -28.95 -25.47 -4.98
CA LEU A 718 -28.16 -26.23 -4.02
C LEU A 718 -26.71 -26.29 -4.49
N THR A 719 -25.80 -25.73 -3.69
CA THR A 719 -24.36 -25.84 -3.89
C THR A 719 -23.81 -26.99 -3.06
N PHE A 720 -23.15 -27.93 -3.73
CA PHE A 720 -22.31 -28.95 -3.14
C PHE A 720 -20.87 -28.45 -3.17
N ALA A 721 -20.21 -28.41 -2.02
CA ALA A 721 -18.81 -28.03 -1.91
C ALA A 721 -18.05 -29.11 -1.13
N LEU A 722 -16.85 -29.44 -1.57
CA LEU A 722 -15.94 -30.37 -0.90
C LEU A 722 -14.57 -29.72 -0.81
N THR A 723 -14.10 -29.48 0.41
CA THR A 723 -12.72 -29.03 0.65
C THR A 723 -11.93 -30.17 1.28
N SER A 724 -10.67 -30.31 0.94
CA SER A 724 -9.73 -31.18 1.65
C SER A 724 -8.41 -30.45 1.85
N ARG A 725 -7.90 -30.50 3.08
CA ARG A 725 -6.61 -29.89 3.45
C ARG A 725 -5.62 -30.97 3.83
N LEU A 726 -4.35 -30.74 3.53
CA LEU A 726 -3.21 -31.48 4.08
C LEU A 726 -2.48 -30.56 5.05
N ILE A 727 -2.52 -30.89 6.34
CA ILE A 727 -1.93 -30.10 7.42
C ILE A 727 -0.75 -30.87 8.00
N GLU A 728 0.43 -30.25 8.06
CA GLU A 728 1.64 -30.87 8.62
C GLU A 728 1.46 -31.15 10.13
N SER A 729 1.57 -32.42 10.55
CA SER A 729 1.27 -32.81 11.94
C SER A 729 2.25 -32.26 12.98
N GLY A 730 3.48 -31.90 12.57
CA GLY A 730 4.50 -31.34 13.46
C GLY A 730 4.47 -29.82 13.61
N THR A 731 3.93 -29.10 12.62
CA THR A 731 3.99 -27.62 12.55
C THR A 731 2.60 -26.96 12.57
N GLY A 732 1.54 -27.72 12.28
CA GLY A 732 0.18 -27.20 12.09
C GLY A 732 -0.03 -26.42 10.79
N LYS A 733 0.96 -26.36 9.88
CA LYS A 733 0.88 -25.58 8.64
C LYS A 733 0.00 -26.29 7.59
N GLU A 734 -0.97 -25.56 7.02
CA GLU A 734 -1.73 -26.02 5.83
C GLU A 734 -0.77 -26.05 4.63
N ARG A 735 -0.39 -27.27 4.21
CA ARG A 735 0.52 -27.51 3.08
C ARG A 735 -0.23 -27.40 1.75
N LEU A 736 -1.40 -28.01 1.63
CA LEU A 736 -2.17 -28.05 0.38
C LEU A 736 -3.67 -28.03 0.67
N ARG A 737 -4.42 -27.29 -0.13
CA ARG A 737 -5.88 -27.25 -0.10
C ARG A 737 -6.45 -27.54 -1.48
N LEU A 738 -7.30 -28.55 -1.54
CA LEU A 738 -8.10 -28.92 -2.70
C LEU A 738 -9.54 -28.50 -2.42
N ALA A 739 -10.20 -27.81 -3.34
CA ALA A 739 -11.58 -27.38 -3.21
C ALA A 739 -12.33 -27.67 -4.51
N VAL A 740 -13.47 -28.35 -4.43
CA VAL A 740 -14.34 -28.67 -5.58
C VAL A 740 -15.76 -28.28 -5.25
N GLY A 741 -16.41 -27.53 -6.13
CA GLY A 741 -17.76 -27.01 -5.95
C GLY A 741 -18.62 -27.25 -7.19
N GLN A 742 -19.87 -27.63 -6.98
CA GLN A 742 -20.89 -27.75 -8.03
C GLN A 742 -22.18 -27.08 -7.56
N GLN A 743 -22.71 -26.16 -8.36
CA GLN A 743 -23.95 -25.45 -8.07
C GLN A 743 -25.07 -25.94 -8.98
N ILE A 744 -26.11 -26.53 -8.40
CA ILE A 744 -27.29 -27.01 -9.11
C ILE A 744 -28.43 -26.02 -8.88
N SER A 745 -28.76 -25.22 -9.90
CA SER A 745 -30.03 -24.48 -9.91
C SER A 745 -31.20 -25.43 -10.21
N PHE A 746 -32.38 -25.18 -9.65
CA PHE A 746 -33.64 -25.85 -9.96
C PHE A 746 -34.59 -25.00 -10.82
N ILE A 747 -34.26 -23.72 -11.02
CA ILE A 747 -34.96 -22.76 -11.88
C ILE A 747 -34.00 -22.12 -12.87
N ASP A 748 -34.51 -21.64 -14.00
CA ASP A 748 -33.76 -20.78 -14.91
C ASP A 748 -33.51 -19.41 -14.30
N ARG A 749 -32.38 -18.78 -14.66
CA ARG A 749 -31.95 -17.50 -14.12
C ARG A 749 -32.68 -16.38 -14.90
N ARG A 750 -33.56 -15.64 -14.24
CA ARG A 750 -34.38 -14.58 -14.88
C ARG A 750 -33.96 -13.17 -14.51
N VAL A 751 -33.35 -12.98 -13.34
CA VAL A 751 -32.78 -11.67 -12.96
C VAL A 751 -31.36 -11.56 -13.49
N THR A 752 -31.17 -10.69 -14.48
CA THR A 752 -29.87 -10.31 -15.04
C THR A 752 -29.59 -8.81 -14.83
N LEU A 753 -28.35 -8.40 -15.15
CA LEU A 753 -27.99 -6.97 -15.25
C LEU A 753 -28.31 -6.46 -16.65
N ASP A 754 -27.91 -7.22 -17.66
CA ASP A 754 -28.16 -6.95 -19.07
C ASP A 754 -29.42 -7.72 -19.50
N ALA A 755 -30.44 -7.01 -19.96
CA ALA A 755 -31.73 -7.57 -20.33
C ALA A 755 -31.92 -7.56 -21.87
N PRO A 756 -32.65 -8.53 -22.46
CA PRO A 756 -33.42 -9.60 -21.81
C PRO A 756 -32.86 -11.01 -22.10
N GLU A 757 -31.63 -11.32 -21.68
CA GLU A 757 -31.15 -12.71 -21.76
C GLU A 757 -31.66 -13.55 -20.58
N THR A 758 -32.60 -14.47 -20.83
CA THR A 758 -32.85 -15.58 -19.90
C THR A 758 -31.71 -16.59 -20.01
N ILE A 759 -30.86 -16.66 -18.99
CA ILE A 759 -29.76 -17.63 -18.96
C ILE A 759 -30.32 -18.97 -18.49
N ASN A 760 -30.51 -19.89 -19.45
CA ASN A 760 -30.85 -21.29 -19.21
C ASN A 760 -30.06 -21.88 -18.04
N ARG A 761 -30.68 -22.78 -17.27
CA ARG A 761 -30.07 -23.56 -16.19
C ARG A 761 -28.72 -24.16 -16.59
N ARG A 762 -27.63 -23.52 -16.15
CA ARG A 762 -26.27 -24.05 -16.28
C ARG A 762 -25.74 -24.43 -14.89
N PRO A 763 -25.33 -25.69 -14.67
CA PRO A 763 -24.58 -26.04 -13.48
C PRO A 763 -23.16 -25.51 -13.64
N ASP A 764 -22.77 -24.63 -12.74
CA ASP A 764 -21.40 -24.11 -12.66
C ASP A 764 -20.56 -25.07 -11.81
N PHE A 765 -19.42 -25.50 -12.34
CA PHE A 765 -18.44 -26.32 -11.61
C PHE A 765 -17.14 -25.55 -11.41
N VAL A 766 -16.62 -25.58 -10.19
CA VAL A 766 -15.31 -25.02 -9.83
C VAL A 766 -14.43 -26.11 -9.25
N ALA A 767 -13.17 -26.14 -9.67
CA ALA A 767 -12.10 -26.80 -8.93
C ALA A 767 -11.00 -25.79 -8.63
N ALA A 768 -10.39 -25.88 -7.45
CA ALA A 768 -9.24 -25.07 -7.04
C ALA A 768 -8.23 -25.90 -6.24
N VAL A 769 -6.95 -25.57 -6.41
CA VAL A 769 -5.78 -26.15 -5.77
C VAL A 769 -4.88 -25.01 -5.33
N THR A 770 -4.72 -24.80 -4.03
CA THR A 770 -3.87 -23.74 -3.45
C THR A 770 -2.89 -24.36 -2.45
N GLY A 771 -1.64 -23.93 -2.44
CA GLY A 771 -0.66 -24.31 -1.42
C GLY A 771 0.72 -24.67 -1.98
N PHE A 772 1.48 -25.47 -1.23
CA PHE A 772 2.83 -25.93 -1.50
C PHE A 772 2.82 -27.38 -1.99
N LEU A 773 3.10 -27.59 -3.27
CA LEU A 773 3.32 -28.93 -3.86
C LEU A 773 4.61 -29.56 -3.33
N THR A 774 5.63 -28.73 -3.10
CA THR A 774 6.87 -29.07 -2.39
C THR A 774 7.24 -27.88 -1.50
N PRO A 775 8.21 -28.00 -0.57
CA PRO A 775 8.67 -26.86 0.24
C PRO A 775 9.16 -25.66 -0.58
N THR A 776 9.50 -25.88 -1.86
CA THR A 776 10.02 -24.86 -2.78
C THR A 776 9.06 -24.52 -3.94
N ILE A 777 7.98 -25.28 -4.15
CA ILE A 777 7.02 -25.06 -5.25
C ILE A 777 5.63 -24.83 -4.67
N SER A 778 5.12 -23.60 -4.84
CA SER A 778 3.72 -23.25 -4.52
C SER A 778 2.87 -23.11 -5.77
N THR A 779 1.58 -23.42 -5.66
CA THR A 779 0.57 -23.19 -6.70
C THR A 779 -0.64 -22.45 -6.13
N ASP A 780 -1.27 -21.64 -6.98
CA ASP A 780 -2.67 -21.26 -6.85
C ASP A 780 -3.32 -21.44 -8.23
N SER A 781 -4.16 -22.45 -8.34
CA SER A 781 -4.80 -22.86 -9.59
C SER A 781 -6.30 -23.02 -9.37
N SER A 782 -7.12 -22.44 -10.22
CA SER A 782 -8.57 -22.58 -10.22
C SER A 782 -9.13 -22.63 -11.63
N VAL A 783 -10.23 -23.35 -11.80
CA VAL A 783 -10.90 -23.51 -13.08
C VAL A 783 -12.42 -23.55 -12.89
N GLN A 784 -13.13 -22.86 -13.77
CA GLN A 784 -14.58 -22.87 -13.88
C GLN A 784 -14.98 -23.49 -15.22
N PHE A 785 -15.84 -24.51 -15.17
CA PHE A 785 -16.44 -25.14 -16.33
C PHE A 785 -17.96 -24.99 -16.32
N ASP A 786 -18.52 -24.67 -17.49
CA ASP A 786 -19.94 -24.79 -17.78
C ASP A 786 -20.25 -26.26 -18.10
N GLN A 787 -20.95 -26.95 -17.21
CA GLN A 787 -21.23 -28.38 -17.36
C GLN A 787 -22.16 -28.69 -18.55
N THR A 788 -22.97 -27.74 -19.03
CA THR A 788 -23.88 -27.99 -20.17
C THR A 788 -23.18 -27.94 -21.52
N ARG A 789 -22.20 -27.05 -21.67
CA ARG A 789 -21.42 -26.89 -22.90
C ARG A 789 -20.11 -27.67 -22.89
N PHE A 790 -19.68 -28.17 -21.73
CA PHE A 790 -18.37 -28.78 -21.49
C PHE A 790 -17.20 -27.86 -21.92
N VAL A 791 -17.35 -26.55 -21.65
CA VAL A 791 -16.32 -25.54 -21.95
C VAL A 791 -15.82 -24.89 -20.66
N ALA A 792 -14.52 -24.59 -20.62
CA ALA A 792 -13.97 -23.71 -19.59
C ALA A 792 -14.45 -22.28 -19.86
N ASP A 793 -14.99 -21.60 -18.85
CA ASP A 793 -15.29 -20.17 -18.92
C ASP A 793 -14.17 -19.35 -18.25
N VAL A 794 -13.54 -19.88 -17.19
CA VAL A 794 -12.38 -19.27 -16.52
C VAL A 794 -11.33 -20.33 -16.21
N VAL A 795 -10.06 -20.04 -16.51
CA VAL A 795 -8.89 -20.80 -16.04
C VAL A 795 -7.88 -19.80 -15.47
N ARG A 796 -7.46 -20.01 -14.22
CA ARG A 796 -6.38 -19.24 -13.57
C ARG A 796 -5.40 -20.28 -13.02
N SER A 797 -4.18 -20.33 -13.52
CA SER A 797 -3.15 -21.24 -13.03
C SER A 797 -1.91 -20.44 -12.68
N GLY A 798 -1.39 -20.62 -11.48
CA GLY A 798 -0.17 -20.00 -10.99
C GLY A 798 0.74 -21.05 -10.39
N LEU A 799 2.01 -21.02 -10.79
CA LEU A 799 3.10 -21.80 -10.22
C LEU A 799 4.22 -20.84 -9.82
N SER A 800 4.81 -21.07 -8.65
CA SER A 800 5.96 -20.32 -8.18
C SER A 800 6.98 -21.24 -7.54
N TYR A 801 8.22 -21.17 -8.03
CA TYR A 801 9.37 -21.91 -7.55
C TYR A 801 10.32 -20.97 -6.80
N ARG A 802 10.53 -21.24 -5.52
CA ARG A 802 11.33 -20.47 -4.56
C ARG A 802 12.26 -21.40 -3.77
N PRO A 803 13.40 -21.84 -4.36
CA PRO A 803 14.34 -22.71 -3.65
C PRO A 803 15.09 -22.00 -2.52
N GLU A 804 15.39 -20.71 -2.69
CA GLU A 804 16.19 -19.89 -1.76
C GLU A 804 15.70 -18.44 -1.78
N PRO A 805 15.91 -17.67 -0.69
CA PRO A 805 15.70 -16.22 -0.69
C PRO A 805 16.46 -15.52 -1.85
N GLY A 806 15.73 -14.80 -2.71
CA GLY A 806 16.30 -14.09 -3.87
C GLY A 806 16.46 -14.96 -5.13
N ARG A 807 15.94 -16.19 -5.10
CA ARG A 807 15.70 -17.04 -6.29
C ARG A 807 14.22 -17.36 -6.36
N VAL A 808 13.49 -16.71 -7.26
CA VAL A 808 12.07 -16.97 -7.52
C VAL A 808 11.81 -17.00 -9.02
N VAL A 809 11.04 -18.00 -9.47
CA VAL A 809 10.44 -18.04 -10.81
C VAL A 809 8.94 -18.24 -10.65
N ASN A 810 8.14 -17.34 -11.22
CA ASN A 810 6.68 -17.47 -11.28
C ASN A 810 6.25 -17.70 -12.74
N VAL A 811 5.29 -18.59 -12.95
CA VAL A 811 4.61 -18.79 -14.23
C VAL A 811 3.11 -18.77 -13.97
N GLY A 812 2.38 -17.99 -14.76
CA GLY A 812 0.94 -17.80 -14.65
C GLY A 812 0.25 -17.92 -16.00
N TYR A 813 -0.92 -18.53 -16.01
CA TYR A 813 -1.84 -18.56 -17.15
C TYR A 813 -3.19 -18.05 -16.69
N ARG A 814 -3.75 -17.08 -17.42
CA ARG A 814 -5.08 -16.54 -17.13
C ARG A 814 -5.91 -16.53 -18.42
N PHE A 815 -7.04 -17.21 -18.36
CA PHE A 815 -8.05 -17.26 -19.41
C PHE A 815 -9.40 -16.95 -18.79
N THR A 816 -10.13 -16.02 -19.41
CA THR A 816 -11.55 -15.79 -19.21
C THR A 816 -12.15 -15.66 -20.59
N ARG A 817 -13.09 -16.55 -20.90
CA ARG A 817 -13.73 -16.64 -22.22
C ARG A 817 -14.23 -15.26 -22.67
N ASP A 818 -13.91 -14.91 -23.91
CA ASP A 818 -14.27 -13.67 -24.62
C ASP A 818 -13.77 -12.35 -23.98
N VAL A 819 -12.95 -12.42 -22.91
CA VAL A 819 -12.44 -11.25 -22.17
C VAL A 819 -10.90 -11.21 -22.11
N LEU A 820 -10.25 -12.35 -21.92
CA LEU A 820 -8.85 -12.43 -21.49
C LEU A 820 -8.24 -13.77 -21.90
N HIS A 821 -7.06 -13.73 -22.54
CA HIS A 821 -6.22 -14.90 -22.72
C HIS A 821 -4.75 -14.47 -22.69
N GLN A 822 -4.05 -14.73 -21.58
CA GLN A 822 -2.66 -14.28 -21.40
C GLN A 822 -1.80 -15.26 -20.60
N VAL A 823 -0.48 -15.16 -20.81
CA VAL A 823 0.57 -15.85 -20.05
C VAL A 823 1.42 -14.78 -19.34
N ASP A 824 1.69 -15.01 -18.06
CA ASP A 824 2.63 -14.23 -17.26
C ASP A 824 3.82 -15.10 -16.87
N ALA A 825 5.04 -14.59 -17.00
CA ALA A 825 6.23 -15.21 -16.47
C ALA A 825 7.07 -14.13 -15.77
N SER A 826 7.56 -14.39 -14.57
CA SER A 826 8.48 -13.48 -13.87
C SER A 826 9.59 -14.24 -13.16
N SER A 827 10.75 -13.62 -13.02
CA SER A 827 11.91 -14.23 -12.38
C SER A 827 12.76 -13.19 -11.67
N GLN A 828 13.20 -13.50 -10.46
CA GLN A 828 14.40 -12.92 -9.85
C GLN A 828 15.38 -14.07 -9.65
N TRP A 829 16.58 -13.95 -10.21
CA TRP A 829 17.59 -15.00 -10.10
C TRP A 829 18.95 -14.43 -9.70
N ARG A 830 19.44 -14.84 -8.53
CA ARG A 830 20.78 -14.54 -8.04
C ARG A 830 21.78 -15.57 -8.56
N TRP A 831 22.55 -15.17 -9.58
CA TRP A 831 23.57 -15.99 -10.25
C TRP A 831 24.86 -16.10 -9.45
N SER A 832 25.21 -15.06 -8.70
CA SER A 832 26.37 -15.04 -7.80
C SER A 832 26.09 -14.14 -6.59
N GLU A 833 27.03 -14.05 -5.66
CA GLU A 833 26.88 -13.15 -4.52
C GLU A 833 26.65 -11.69 -4.92
N ARG A 834 27.20 -11.28 -6.08
CA ARG A 834 27.15 -9.90 -6.58
C ARG A 834 26.12 -9.67 -7.69
N TRP A 835 25.90 -10.65 -8.58
CA TRP A 835 25.03 -10.48 -9.75
C TRP A 835 23.68 -11.17 -9.59
N GLN A 836 22.62 -10.43 -9.90
CA GLN A 836 21.27 -10.95 -10.04
C GLN A 836 20.58 -10.33 -11.27
N THR A 837 19.62 -11.06 -11.83
CA THR A 837 18.74 -10.56 -12.90
C THR A 837 17.29 -10.59 -12.46
N VAL A 838 16.52 -9.64 -12.99
CA VAL A 838 15.07 -9.55 -12.82
C VAL A 838 14.42 -9.52 -14.20
N ALA A 839 13.32 -10.25 -14.37
CA ALA A 839 12.58 -10.30 -15.63
C ALA A 839 11.08 -10.48 -15.40
N ARG A 840 10.26 -9.95 -16.30
CA ARG A 840 8.83 -10.23 -16.44
C ARG A 840 8.42 -10.20 -17.90
N LEU A 841 7.52 -11.08 -18.29
CA LEU A 841 6.85 -11.09 -19.58
C LEU A 841 5.37 -11.42 -19.35
N ASN A 842 4.49 -10.46 -19.61
CA ASN A 842 3.04 -10.66 -19.67
C ASN A 842 2.61 -10.50 -21.14
N TYR A 843 2.06 -11.56 -21.72
CA TYR A 843 1.75 -11.66 -23.15
C TYR A 843 0.29 -12.06 -23.39
N SER A 844 -0.44 -11.24 -24.13
CA SER A 844 -1.80 -11.55 -24.60
C SER A 844 -1.72 -12.54 -25.75
N LEU A 845 -2.21 -13.76 -25.52
CA LEU A 845 -2.38 -14.79 -26.55
C LEU A 845 -3.55 -14.45 -27.49
N GLN A 846 -4.54 -13.68 -27.01
CA GLN A 846 -5.68 -13.21 -27.81
C GLN A 846 -5.28 -12.12 -28.81
N ASP A 847 -4.50 -11.12 -28.36
CA ASP A 847 -4.06 -10.01 -29.21
C ASP A 847 -2.68 -10.22 -29.85
N GLN A 848 -2.03 -11.35 -29.56
CA GLN A 848 -0.66 -11.69 -29.99
C GLN A 848 0.41 -10.63 -29.62
N LYS A 849 0.23 -9.89 -28.52
CA LYS A 849 1.08 -8.75 -28.13
C LYS A 849 1.60 -8.83 -26.68
N ILE A 850 2.78 -8.25 -26.46
CA ILE A 850 3.33 -8.03 -25.11
C ILE A 850 2.52 -6.92 -24.42
N LEU A 851 1.94 -7.22 -23.27
CA LEU A 851 1.23 -6.26 -22.42
C LEU A 851 2.21 -5.54 -21.49
N GLU A 852 3.11 -6.30 -20.86
CA GLU A 852 4.22 -5.80 -20.05
C GLU A 852 5.47 -6.65 -20.29
N GLY A 853 6.59 -6.00 -20.56
CA GLY A 853 7.91 -6.61 -20.55
C GLY A 853 8.82 -5.88 -19.57
N LEU A 854 9.54 -6.59 -18.72
CA LEU A 854 10.55 -6.03 -17.82
C LEU A 854 11.81 -6.87 -17.92
N ALA A 855 12.96 -6.22 -18.01
CA ALA A 855 14.26 -6.86 -17.92
C ALA A 855 15.21 -5.96 -17.14
N GLY A 856 15.96 -6.52 -16.20
CA GLY A 856 16.88 -5.77 -15.38
C GLY A 856 18.03 -6.59 -14.83
N LEU A 857 19.07 -5.88 -14.47
CA LEU A 857 20.32 -6.39 -13.94
C LEU A 857 20.65 -5.57 -12.69
N GLU A 858 20.98 -6.25 -11.60
CA GLU A 858 21.47 -5.58 -10.40
C GLU A 858 22.82 -6.16 -9.98
N TYR A 859 23.69 -5.27 -9.52
CA TYR A 859 25.02 -5.56 -9.01
C TYR A 859 25.11 -5.12 -7.54
N ASN A 860 25.65 -5.98 -6.68
CA ASN A 860 25.84 -5.74 -5.26
C ASN A 860 27.33 -5.83 -4.90
N ALA A 861 27.82 -4.80 -4.21
CA ALA A 861 29.22 -4.64 -3.82
C ALA A 861 29.36 -4.31 -2.31
N CYS A 862 28.51 -4.92 -1.48
CA CYS A 862 28.47 -4.80 -0.02
C CYS A 862 28.12 -3.40 0.51
N CYS A 863 28.87 -2.36 0.17
CA CYS A 863 28.60 -0.96 0.57
C CYS A 863 27.87 -0.12 -0.50
N TRP A 864 27.67 -0.66 -1.70
CA TRP A 864 26.78 -0.08 -2.70
C TRP A 864 26.09 -1.17 -3.54
N SER A 865 24.98 -0.79 -4.18
CA SER A 865 24.34 -1.60 -5.21
C SER A 865 23.87 -0.73 -6.38
N LEU A 866 23.90 -1.28 -7.58
CA LEU A 866 23.47 -0.61 -8.82
C LEU A 866 22.37 -1.45 -9.46
N ARG A 867 21.25 -0.82 -9.80
CA ARG A 867 20.10 -1.45 -10.46
C ARG A 867 19.83 -0.76 -11.78
N PHE A 868 19.76 -1.55 -12.85
CA PHE A 868 19.31 -1.10 -14.16
C PHE A 868 18.11 -1.93 -14.57
N VAL A 869 16.99 -1.28 -14.88
CA VAL A 869 15.74 -1.94 -15.26
C VAL A 869 15.13 -1.24 -16.47
N LEU A 870 14.84 -2.00 -17.52
CA LEU A 870 14.03 -1.59 -18.65
C LEU A 870 12.61 -2.13 -18.45
N GLN A 871 11.62 -1.27 -18.65
CA GLN A 871 10.20 -1.66 -18.66
C GLN A 871 9.55 -1.19 -19.95
N HIS A 872 8.78 -2.06 -20.56
CA HIS A 872 7.95 -1.81 -21.74
C HIS A 872 6.49 -2.12 -21.37
N LEU A 873 5.59 -1.20 -21.70
CA LEU A 873 4.17 -1.28 -21.37
C LEU A 873 3.33 -0.93 -22.59
N THR A 874 2.35 -1.76 -22.91
CA THR A 874 1.34 -1.49 -23.94
C THR A 874 0.06 -1.03 -23.27
N THR A 875 -0.36 0.21 -23.51
CA THR A 875 -1.63 0.73 -22.94
C THR A 875 -2.84 0.16 -23.67
N ALA A 876 -4.03 0.31 -23.07
CA ALA A 876 -5.30 -0.13 -23.67
C ALA A 876 -5.55 0.46 -25.08
N THR A 877 -5.08 1.69 -25.33
CA THR A 877 -5.13 2.36 -26.66
C THR A 877 -4.01 1.93 -27.62
N GLN A 878 -3.38 0.77 -27.38
CA GLN A 878 -2.24 0.21 -28.11
C GLN A 878 -1.00 1.13 -28.21
N LYS A 879 -0.94 2.20 -27.42
CA LYS A 879 0.24 3.08 -27.35
C LYS A 879 1.28 2.44 -26.44
N THR A 880 2.48 2.22 -26.96
CA THR A 880 3.60 1.69 -26.19
C THR A 880 4.29 2.80 -25.39
N THR A 881 4.75 2.45 -24.19
CA THR A 881 5.57 3.30 -23.32
C THR A 881 6.75 2.47 -22.84
N THR A 882 7.96 2.94 -23.14
CA THR A 882 9.20 2.33 -22.64
C THR A 882 9.85 3.27 -21.64
N ALA A 883 10.19 2.77 -20.47
CA ALA A 883 10.90 3.48 -19.40
C ALA A 883 12.22 2.76 -19.09
N ALA A 884 13.25 3.54 -18.77
CA ALA A 884 14.52 3.01 -18.28
C ALA A 884 14.82 3.59 -16.90
N PHE A 885 15.06 2.71 -15.96
CA PHE A 885 15.37 3.01 -14.56
C PHE A 885 16.84 2.71 -14.30
N LEU A 886 17.54 3.64 -13.68
CA LEU A 886 18.91 3.48 -13.23
C LEU A 886 19.01 4.02 -11.80
N GLN A 887 19.40 3.15 -10.86
CA GLN A 887 19.51 3.49 -9.45
C GLN A 887 20.89 3.06 -8.92
N LEU A 888 21.63 4.00 -8.34
CA LEU A 888 22.82 3.75 -7.54
C LEU A 888 22.44 3.93 -6.06
N GLU A 889 22.43 2.86 -5.29
CA GLU A 889 22.25 2.88 -3.85
C GLU A 889 23.59 2.77 -3.14
N LEU A 890 23.92 3.78 -2.33
CA LEU A 890 25.04 3.76 -1.41
C LEU A 890 24.51 3.29 -0.06
N ASN A 891 24.85 2.05 0.32
CA ASN A 891 24.21 1.34 1.42
C ASN A 891 24.50 2.08 2.75
N GLY A 892 23.44 2.40 3.49
CA GLY A 892 23.51 3.19 4.73
C GLY A 892 23.60 4.70 4.54
N LEU A 893 23.69 5.22 3.31
CA LEU A 893 23.72 6.67 3.03
C LEU A 893 22.53 7.16 2.20
N MET A 894 22.41 6.74 0.92
CA MET A 894 21.46 7.36 0.00
C MET A 894 21.15 6.51 -1.24
N GLN A 895 19.99 6.76 -1.88
CA GLN A 895 19.56 6.11 -3.12
C GLN A 895 19.44 7.15 -4.24
N ILE A 896 20.40 7.16 -5.16
CA ILE A 896 20.48 8.10 -6.29
C ILE A 896 19.82 7.45 -7.51
N GLY A 897 19.07 8.23 -8.30
CA GLY A 897 18.45 7.72 -9.53
C GLY A 897 17.00 7.23 -9.35
N SER A 898 16.38 6.81 -10.45
CA SER A 898 14.99 6.37 -10.48
C SER A 898 14.84 4.98 -9.89
N ASN A 899 14.04 4.89 -8.83
CA ASN A 899 13.89 3.70 -8.01
C ASN A 899 12.93 2.68 -8.67
N PRO A 900 13.42 1.52 -9.18
CA PRO A 900 12.55 0.53 -9.78
C PRO A 900 11.90 -0.41 -8.76
N LEU A 901 12.23 -0.32 -7.46
CA LEU A 901 11.88 -1.34 -6.46
C LEU A 901 10.37 -1.56 -6.32
N GLN A 902 9.55 -0.49 -6.40
CA GLN A 902 8.08 -0.64 -6.37
C GLN A 902 7.55 -1.38 -7.60
N VAL A 903 8.16 -1.16 -8.77
CA VAL A 903 7.84 -1.90 -9.98
C VAL A 903 8.25 -3.36 -9.80
N LEU A 904 9.50 -3.63 -9.43
CA LEU A 904 10.01 -5.00 -9.22
C LEU A 904 9.19 -5.80 -8.18
N GLN A 905 8.85 -5.18 -7.04
CA GLN A 905 8.05 -5.81 -5.99
C GLN A 905 6.62 -6.16 -6.43
N ARG A 906 5.99 -5.33 -7.28
CA ARG A 906 4.67 -5.61 -7.86
C ARG A 906 4.76 -6.65 -8.99
N SER A 907 5.68 -6.43 -9.91
CA SER A 907 5.85 -7.21 -11.14
C SER A 907 6.42 -8.60 -10.89
N ILE A 908 7.11 -8.84 -9.76
CA ILE A 908 7.75 -10.13 -9.45
C ILE A 908 7.32 -10.59 -8.04
N PRO A 909 6.23 -11.37 -7.92
CA PRO A 909 5.76 -11.89 -6.63
C PRO A 909 6.84 -12.70 -5.89
N GLY A 910 7.22 -12.23 -4.70
CA GLY A 910 8.30 -12.81 -3.89
C GLY A 910 9.70 -12.22 -4.16
N TYR A 911 9.81 -11.12 -4.90
CA TYR A 911 11.07 -10.37 -5.05
C TYR A 911 11.62 -9.92 -3.70
N LEU A 912 12.91 -10.19 -3.46
CA LEU A 912 13.65 -9.71 -2.30
C LEU A 912 14.64 -8.62 -2.70
N ARG A 913 14.64 -7.52 -1.95
CA ARG A 913 15.55 -6.39 -2.21
C ARG A 913 16.97 -6.75 -1.81
N THR A 914 17.89 -6.70 -2.78
CA THR A 914 19.32 -6.86 -2.51
C THR A 914 19.90 -5.66 -1.75
N GLY A 915 20.77 -5.95 -0.79
CA GLY A 915 21.31 -4.98 0.18
C GLY A 915 20.62 -5.00 1.54
N SER A 916 19.49 -5.70 1.71
CA SER A 916 18.76 -5.76 2.99
C SER A 916 19.34 -6.71 4.05
N GLN A 917 20.47 -7.36 3.77
CA GLN A 917 21.19 -8.28 4.69
C GLN A 917 21.98 -7.51 5.77
N GLY A 918 21.36 -6.47 6.35
CA GLY A 918 21.95 -5.60 7.38
C GLY A 918 21.05 -5.34 8.58
N SER A 919 19.82 -5.86 8.60
CA SER A 919 18.92 -5.82 9.76
C SER A 919 18.48 -7.24 10.10
N SER A 920 19.29 -7.91 10.92
CA SER A 920 19.11 -9.24 11.54
C SER A 920 18.68 -10.40 10.62
N PRO A 921 19.49 -11.46 10.47
CA PRO A 921 18.92 -12.78 10.23
C PRO A 921 17.97 -13.09 11.39
N LEU A 922 16.72 -13.44 11.09
CA LEU A 922 15.92 -14.19 12.05
C LEU A 922 16.53 -15.58 12.14
N GLU A 923 17.22 -15.86 13.26
CA GLU A 923 17.76 -17.17 13.55
C GLU A 923 16.63 -18.19 13.80
N GLY A 924 16.71 -19.34 13.14
CA GLY A 924 16.06 -20.57 13.60
C GLY A 924 14.87 -21.05 12.77
N PRO A 925 14.67 -22.39 12.69
CA PRO A 925 13.70 -23.05 11.81
C PRO A 925 12.23 -23.02 12.27
#